data_AF-A0AB35MEE5-F1
#
_entry.id   AF-A0AB35MEE5-F1
#
_cell.length_a   1.000
_cell.length_b   1.000
_cell.length_c   1.000
_cell.angle_alpha   90.00
_cell.angle_beta   90.00
_cell.angle_gamma   90.00
#
_symmetry.space_group_name_H-M   'P 1'
#
loop_
_entity.id
_entity.type
_entity.pdbx_description
1 polymer ?
#
loop_
_entity_poly.entity_id
_entity_poly.type
_entity_poly.pdbx_seq_one_letter_code
_entity_poly.pdbx_strand_id
1 'polypeptide(L)'
;MNAIAPAGRMVGRRQQADTIRAAVRDGAEGRPRVLVVRGEAGIGKSRLIAEMLAEAAADEAGVPRAIAVGHCVDMGPIAAPFTPFRHALRALMDAVGVDAFRAAAGGTATLVPIGSLLPELAPDEPERSRATAEVAEAIEVLVENLTADVHAIVVLEDLHWADPASLALVATLAATLRATHLTLVLTYRSDDVGRGHPLRAVLAELERNRAVATVDVAPLSAEEIEDQAHQIMGRPPTARELAELVARTDGVPFFVEELLDLPPGPLPDSLRDVVLARYDRLATGARSVAKLAAVAGMRVDDETLGLVWQGDPEGLVDGLQACVAAHLLVVDGAGYTFRHALVHEAVYQGLLPSERARHHAAIAEALEARAARGERELAAGIAAHWFGARDAARAFDATVAALAEARDTHAFETCAQLGERVLELWRAVEDPAGRAGRSRAALAADIARDYFAAGRKRDALTVVDDALDACTEATAFERAALHQVATRVSCEADGCGCGVDHLAQLEKIVKDSADPELAPLRANALAMRAVHRERAEDGLGLSDEALAIAEAVGDRHTLGPVLRLRGIVLQTLGRNDEVMATLARATEVDGPDSETGLIARNNRVDQLMVMGRYAEAVDAGLRAIEQAIAAGRERSCGGYIHANVAEALAARGRVDEAFTHAHRASVLWRGESGRWLSIAQRAEAGALLWDGDTERFLAIAAELRPVVQAIEDDVEETANWARLAIDAAVSHALTTGGVERRRAVTQALETARVLANPDLPEHAVVVRDLLVSGGRVLALAAEWGIEADPALEAGLRATVDRFPADRWTRPMHATMRAYLADLAGDGDRLSRWTAVRDATAVEGGRVALALTARYEHARALLDAGARAEAIASLTALVDDAEEQHTRLVAGWARSTLARLGAGGHGSDDDAGAGLTPREREVLELIAEGLTNVQIGQRLFISPKTASVHVSSILAKLGAANRAEAAAWFAAEGTRSRA
;
A
#
# COMPACT_ATOMS: atom_id res chain seq x y z
N MET A 1 1.85 -36.53 0.58
CA MET A 1 3.23 -36.62 1.12
C MET A 1 3.67 -38.08 1.12
N ASN A 2 4.54 -38.48 0.18
CA ASN A 2 5.38 -39.67 0.33
C ASN A 2 6.84 -39.21 0.27
N ALA A 3 7.25 -38.44 1.27
CA ALA A 3 8.66 -38.28 1.59
C ALA A 3 9.06 -39.53 2.39
N ILE A 4 10.16 -40.16 1.99
CA ILE A 4 10.81 -41.25 2.74
C ILE A 4 10.88 -40.84 4.22
N ALA A 5 10.36 -41.70 5.12
CA ALA A 5 10.41 -41.45 6.55
C ALA A 5 11.85 -41.09 6.95
N PRO A 6 12.10 -39.91 7.55
CA PRO A 6 13.46 -39.53 7.92
C PRO A 6 14.02 -40.52 8.92
N ALA A 7 15.32 -40.81 8.80
CA ALA A 7 16.05 -41.64 9.74
C ALA A 7 16.12 -40.93 11.10
N GLY A 8 15.18 -41.21 11.99
CA GLY A 8 15.21 -40.76 13.39
C GLY A 8 14.42 -39.48 13.70
N ARG A 9 14.43 -39.10 14.98
CA ARG A 9 13.74 -37.93 15.54
C ARG A 9 14.55 -36.66 15.27
N MET A 10 13.92 -35.54 14.93
CA MET A 10 14.64 -34.27 14.77
C MET A 10 15.49 -33.93 16.01
N VAL A 11 16.77 -33.64 15.75
CA VAL A 11 17.78 -33.28 16.74
C VAL A 11 17.91 -31.75 16.78
N GLY A 12 18.01 -31.20 17.98
CA GLY A 12 17.94 -29.76 18.18
C GLY A 12 16.55 -29.20 17.85
N ARG A 13 16.45 -27.89 17.65
CA ARG A 13 15.25 -27.19 17.11
C ARG A 13 14.04 -27.00 18.02
N ARG A 14 14.14 -27.28 19.33
CA ARG A 14 12.99 -27.13 20.25
C ARG A 14 12.41 -25.71 20.24
N GLN A 15 13.29 -24.69 20.33
CA GLN A 15 12.87 -23.29 20.34
C GLN A 15 12.17 -22.89 19.02
N GLN A 16 12.74 -23.27 17.87
CA GLN A 16 12.15 -22.99 16.56
C GLN A 16 10.80 -23.69 16.39
N ALA A 17 10.69 -24.96 16.81
CA ALA A 17 9.44 -25.71 16.80
C ALA A 17 8.37 -25.04 17.68
N ASP A 18 8.73 -24.57 18.87
CA ASP A 18 7.79 -23.88 19.77
C ASP A 18 7.26 -22.57 19.17
N THR A 19 8.11 -21.81 18.45
CA THR A 19 7.68 -20.61 17.71
C THR A 19 6.69 -20.96 16.59
N ILE A 20 6.98 -22.01 15.81
CA ILE A 20 6.08 -22.46 14.72
C ILE A 20 4.73 -22.91 15.31
N ARG A 21 4.74 -23.71 16.39
CA ARG A 21 3.52 -24.16 17.08
C ARG A 21 2.68 -22.99 17.61
N ALA A 22 3.32 -21.98 18.18
CA ALA A 22 2.61 -20.80 18.67
C ALA A 22 1.90 -20.05 17.53
N ALA A 23 2.55 -19.91 16.38
CA ALA A 23 1.95 -19.25 15.23
C ALA A 23 0.82 -20.06 14.58
N VAL A 24 0.96 -21.39 14.50
CA VAL A 24 -0.12 -22.28 14.05
C VAL A 24 -1.33 -22.17 14.98
N ARG A 25 -1.12 -22.13 16.30
CA ARG A 25 -2.20 -21.94 17.28
C ARG A 25 -2.88 -20.59 17.13
N ASP A 26 -2.11 -19.52 17.02
CA ASP A 26 -2.64 -18.17 16.81
C ASP A 26 -3.51 -18.11 15.55
N GLY A 27 -3.05 -18.71 14.44
CA GLY A 27 -3.84 -18.83 13.22
C GLY A 27 -5.14 -19.61 13.43
N ALA A 28 -5.10 -20.73 14.15
CA ALA A 28 -6.31 -21.50 14.48
C ALA A 28 -7.30 -20.74 15.38
N GLU A 29 -6.84 -19.72 16.12
CA GLU A 29 -7.66 -18.87 17.00
C GLU A 29 -8.17 -17.59 16.33
N GLY A 30 -8.05 -17.47 15.00
CA GLY A 30 -8.54 -16.30 14.28
C GLY A 30 -7.54 -15.13 14.23
N ARG A 31 -6.27 -15.37 14.59
CA ARG A 31 -5.20 -14.36 14.59
C ARG A 31 -4.16 -14.72 13.52
N PRO A 32 -4.23 -14.14 12.31
CA PRO A 32 -3.36 -14.55 11.22
C PRO A 32 -1.88 -14.35 11.53
N ARG A 33 -1.05 -15.29 11.08
CA ARG A 33 0.41 -15.28 11.32
C ARG A 33 1.20 -15.56 10.05
N VAL A 34 2.33 -14.89 9.92
CA VAL A 34 3.35 -15.18 8.90
C VAL A 34 4.62 -15.62 9.62
N LEU A 35 5.19 -16.73 9.17
CA LEU A 35 6.48 -17.23 9.64
C LEU A 35 7.50 -17.12 8.52
N VAL A 36 8.58 -16.41 8.74
CA VAL A 36 9.74 -16.37 7.83
C VAL A 36 10.81 -17.31 8.39
N VAL A 37 10.97 -18.47 7.77
CA VAL A 37 11.95 -19.50 8.16
C VAL A 37 13.19 -19.37 7.30
N ARG A 38 14.30 -18.95 7.90
CA ARG A 38 15.56 -18.70 7.19
C ARG A 38 16.72 -19.51 7.73
N GLY A 39 17.63 -19.85 6.83
CA GLY A 39 18.86 -20.58 7.14
C GLY A 39 19.49 -21.14 5.87
N GLU A 40 20.70 -21.66 5.99
CA GLU A 40 21.51 -22.15 4.87
C GLU A 40 20.89 -23.36 4.16
N ALA A 41 21.37 -23.66 2.95
CA ALA A 41 21.02 -24.88 2.25
C ALA A 41 21.34 -26.13 3.10
N GLY A 42 20.44 -27.12 3.14
CA GLY A 42 20.66 -28.36 3.90
C GLY A 42 20.56 -28.25 5.43
N ILE A 43 20.24 -27.07 5.98
CA ILE A 43 20.20 -26.83 7.43
C ILE A 43 19.00 -27.50 8.16
N GLY A 44 18.05 -28.05 7.41
CA GLY A 44 16.87 -28.76 7.94
C GLY A 44 15.55 -27.97 8.00
N LYS A 45 15.43 -26.84 7.26
CA LYS A 45 14.20 -26.01 7.22
C LYS A 45 12.95 -26.80 6.83
N SER A 46 12.98 -27.47 5.67
CA SER A 46 11.81 -28.20 5.15
C SER A 46 11.46 -29.41 6.02
N ARG A 47 12.45 -30.05 6.66
CA ARG A 47 12.20 -31.12 7.65
C ARG A 47 11.50 -30.58 8.90
N LEU A 48 11.97 -29.45 9.44
CA LEU A 48 11.32 -28.79 10.58
C LEU A 48 9.85 -28.49 10.27
N ILE A 49 9.58 -27.92 9.10
CA ILE A 49 8.22 -27.58 8.69
C ILE A 49 7.38 -28.84 8.48
N ALA A 50 7.89 -29.85 7.77
CA ALA A 50 7.17 -31.10 7.55
C ALA A 50 6.78 -31.80 8.85
N GLU A 51 7.67 -31.86 9.85
CA GLU A 51 7.35 -32.41 11.17
C GLU A 51 6.26 -31.59 11.89
N MET A 52 6.32 -30.26 11.82
CA MET A 52 5.29 -29.40 12.43
C MET A 52 3.95 -29.47 11.70
N LEU A 53 3.94 -29.61 10.37
CA LEU A 53 2.72 -29.82 9.59
C LEU A 53 2.08 -31.17 9.90
N ALA A 54 2.89 -32.22 10.11
CA ALA A 54 2.39 -33.53 10.52
C ALA A 54 1.77 -33.49 11.93
N GLU A 55 2.39 -32.78 12.88
CA GLU A 55 1.80 -32.51 14.19
C GLU A 55 0.48 -31.74 14.07
N ALA A 56 0.43 -30.69 13.25
CA ALA A 56 -0.77 -29.87 13.04
C ALA A 56 -1.90 -30.65 12.35
N ALA A 57 -1.58 -31.55 11.41
CA ALA A 57 -2.55 -32.40 10.74
C ALA A 57 -3.18 -33.45 11.67
N ALA A 58 -2.45 -33.91 12.68
CA ALA A 58 -2.90 -34.91 13.64
C ALA A 58 -3.80 -34.35 14.76
N ASP A 59 -3.88 -33.02 14.88
CA ASP A 59 -4.65 -32.34 15.91
C ASP A 59 -6.03 -31.93 15.36
N GLU A 60 -7.06 -32.65 15.81
CA GLU A 60 -8.46 -32.49 15.41
C GLU A 60 -9.22 -31.42 16.21
N ALA A 61 -8.56 -30.70 17.12
CA ALA A 61 -9.22 -29.68 17.94
C ALA A 61 -9.30 -28.32 17.21
N GLY A 62 -10.51 -27.73 17.19
CA GLY A 62 -10.77 -26.37 16.69
C GLY A 62 -11.44 -26.34 15.31
N VAL A 63 -11.13 -25.29 14.54
CA VAL A 63 -11.60 -25.10 13.16
C VAL A 63 -10.93 -26.13 12.23
N PRO A 64 -11.63 -26.71 11.22
CA PRO A 64 -11.03 -27.63 10.25
C PRO A 64 -9.76 -27.06 9.61
N ARG A 65 -8.74 -27.90 9.39
CA ARG A 65 -7.43 -27.47 8.87
C ARG A 65 -7.24 -27.91 7.42
N ALA A 66 -6.77 -27.01 6.58
CA ALA A 66 -6.31 -27.30 5.23
C ALA A 66 -4.84 -26.94 5.10
N ILE A 67 -3.99 -27.93 4.80
CA ILE A 67 -2.54 -27.74 4.69
C ILE A 67 -2.17 -27.80 3.21
N ALA A 68 -1.48 -26.77 2.74
CA ALA A 68 -1.03 -26.66 1.37
C ALA A 68 0.44 -26.25 1.29
N VAL A 69 1.17 -26.85 0.35
CA VAL A 69 2.56 -26.55 0.09
C VAL A 69 2.71 -26.10 -1.36
N GLY A 70 3.13 -24.85 -1.54
CA GLY A 70 3.58 -24.28 -2.78
C GLY A 70 5.09 -24.36 -2.90
N HIS A 71 5.57 -24.87 -4.03
CA HIS A 71 7.00 -24.95 -4.30
C HIS A 71 7.41 -23.89 -5.32
N CYS A 72 8.41 -23.09 -4.97
CA CYS A 72 9.14 -22.27 -5.93
C CYS A 72 10.10 -23.14 -6.74
N VAL A 73 10.22 -22.87 -8.03
CA VAL A 73 11.04 -23.66 -8.96
C VAL A 73 12.07 -22.74 -9.59
N ASP A 74 13.34 -23.14 -9.54
CA ASP A 74 14.40 -22.45 -10.29
C ASP A 74 14.25 -22.74 -11.79
N MET A 75 13.52 -21.87 -12.48
CA MET A 75 13.42 -21.82 -13.94
C MET A 75 14.31 -20.70 -14.52
N GLY A 76 15.25 -20.16 -13.74
CA GLY A 76 15.94 -18.91 -14.05
C GLY A 76 15.09 -17.66 -13.75
N PRO A 77 15.48 -16.47 -14.25
CA PRO A 77 14.89 -15.19 -13.84
C PRO A 77 13.45 -14.95 -14.33
N ILE A 78 12.91 -15.80 -15.20
CA ILE A 78 11.56 -15.67 -15.75
C ILE A 78 10.85 -17.03 -15.63
N ALA A 79 10.23 -17.26 -14.48
CA ALA A 79 9.37 -18.42 -14.24
C ALA A 79 7.91 -18.11 -14.60
N ALA A 80 7.08 -19.14 -14.76
CA ALA A 80 5.65 -18.95 -14.97
C ALA A 80 5.05 -18.21 -13.74
N PRO A 81 4.21 -17.17 -13.96
CA PRO A 81 3.63 -16.40 -12.87
C PRO A 81 2.85 -17.28 -11.90
N PHE A 82 2.93 -16.95 -10.61
CA PHE A 82 2.11 -17.58 -9.56
C PHE A 82 2.29 -19.11 -9.42
N THR A 83 3.36 -19.69 -9.95
CA THR A 83 3.65 -21.14 -9.84
C THR A 83 3.52 -21.69 -8.41
N PRO A 84 4.15 -21.10 -7.38
CA PRO A 84 4.01 -21.60 -6.01
C PRO A 84 2.56 -21.51 -5.50
N PHE A 85 1.83 -20.47 -5.89
CA PHE A 85 0.41 -20.32 -5.53
C PHE A 85 -0.48 -21.33 -6.24
N ARG A 86 -0.24 -21.63 -7.51
CA ARG A 86 -0.96 -22.70 -8.23
C ARG A 86 -0.86 -24.03 -7.48
N HIS A 87 0.35 -24.42 -7.08
CA HIS A 87 0.57 -25.66 -6.32
C HIS A 87 -0.17 -25.62 -4.97
N ALA A 88 -0.06 -24.52 -4.24
CA ALA A 88 -0.74 -24.35 -2.97
C ALA A 88 -2.28 -24.38 -3.13
N LEU A 89 -2.82 -23.68 -4.12
CA LEU A 89 -4.26 -23.62 -4.40
C LEU A 89 -4.82 -24.99 -4.80
N ARG A 90 -4.10 -25.76 -5.63
CA ARG A 90 -4.52 -27.13 -5.96
C ARG A 90 -4.56 -28.01 -4.70
N ALA A 91 -3.53 -27.92 -3.85
CA ALA A 91 -3.51 -28.65 -2.59
C ALA A 91 -4.63 -28.22 -1.62
N LEU A 92 -4.96 -26.93 -1.56
CA LEU A 92 -6.10 -26.42 -0.79
C LEU A 92 -7.42 -26.97 -1.35
N MET A 93 -7.61 -26.93 -2.68
CA MET A 93 -8.80 -27.46 -3.34
C MET A 93 -8.98 -28.94 -3.08
N ASP A 94 -7.91 -29.73 -3.13
CA ASP A 94 -7.94 -31.17 -2.81
C ASP A 94 -8.28 -31.41 -1.33
N ALA A 95 -7.81 -30.55 -0.43
CA ALA A 95 -8.05 -30.66 1.01
C ALA A 95 -9.47 -30.28 1.43
N VAL A 96 -10.03 -29.20 0.85
CA VAL A 96 -11.37 -28.69 1.22
C VAL A 96 -12.50 -29.24 0.33
N GLY A 97 -12.15 -29.80 -0.83
CA GLY A 97 -13.07 -30.24 -1.86
C GLY A 97 -13.44 -29.14 -2.84
N VAL A 98 -13.65 -29.53 -4.10
CA VAL A 98 -13.90 -28.61 -5.24
C VAL A 98 -15.13 -27.71 -5.02
N ASP A 99 -16.21 -28.24 -4.45
CA ASP A 99 -17.45 -27.47 -4.23
C ASP A 99 -17.27 -26.36 -3.18
N ALA A 100 -16.60 -26.67 -2.07
CA ALA A 100 -16.30 -25.68 -1.03
C ALA A 100 -15.30 -24.63 -1.53
N PHE A 101 -14.29 -25.06 -2.29
CA PHE A 101 -13.32 -24.17 -2.91
C PHE A 101 -13.99 -23.22 -3.93
N ARG A 102 -14.90 -23.73 -4.77
CA ARG A 102 -15.67 -22.93 -5.72
C ARG A 102 -16.61 -21.95 -5.01
N ALA A 103 -17.24 -22.37 -3.90
CA ALA A 103 -18.06 -21.48 -3.08
C ALA A 103 -17.23 -20.35 -2.43
N ALA A 104 -16.02 -20.65 -1.96
CA ALA A 104 -15.09 -19.65 -1.41
C ALA A 104 -14.56 -18.69 -2.48
N ALA A 105 -14.28 -19.18 -3.70
CA ALA A 105 -13.95 -18.31 -4.83
C ALA A 105 -15.13 -17.39 -5.20
N GLY A 106 -16.37 -17.84 -5.03
CA GLY A 106 -17.56 -17.03 -5.22
C GLY A 106 -17.95 -16.83 -6.69
N GLY A 107 -17.93 -15.58 -7.16
CA GLY A 107 -18.44 -15.19 -8.48
C GLY A 107 -17.49 -15.46 -9.66
N THR A 108 -17.97 -15.22 -10.88
CA THR A 108 -17.19 -15.35 -12.13
C THR A 108 -15.93 -14.48 -12.14
N ALA A 109 -15.98 -13.33 -11.48
CA ALA A 109 -14.87 -12.42 -11.20
C ALA A 109 -13.59 -13.10 -10.69
N THR A 110 -13.75 -14.01 -9.73
CA THR A 110 -12.65 -14.72 -9.06
C THR A 110 -12.44 -16.08 -9.71
N LEU A 111 -13.51 -16.75 -10.13
CA LEU A 111 -13.43 -18.08 -10.75
C LEU A 111 -12.71 -18.09 -12.09
N VAL A 112 -12.82 -17.03 -12.91
CA VAL A 112 -12.12 -17.01 -14.21
C VAL A 112 -10.59 -16.84 -14.04
N PRO A 113 -10.06 -15.88 -13.24
CA PRO A 113 -8.63 -15.79 -12.98
C PRO A 113 -8.08 -17.02 -12.25
N ILE A 114 -8.80 -17.54 -11.24
CA ILE A 114 -8.40 -18.81 -10.60
C ILE A 114 -8.45 -19.97 -11.60
N GLY A 115 -9.41 -19.96 -12.53
CA GLY A 115 -9.52 -20.92 -13.64
C GLY A 115 -8.33 -20.89 -14.60
N SER A 116 -7.61 -19.76 -14.70
CA SER A 116 -6.34 -19.68 -15.42
C SER A 116 -5.19 -20.39 -14.69
N LEU A 117 -5.28 -20.52 -13.36
CA LEU A 117 -4.34 -21.30 -12.55
C LEU A 117 -4.78 -22.76 -12.35
N LEU A 118 -6.09 -23.01 -12.33
CA LEU A 118 -6.70 -24.30 -12.09
C LEU A 118 -7.78 -24.52 -13.15
N PRO A 119 -7.42 -25.06 -14.33
CA PRO A 119 -8.35 -25.23 -15.45
C PRO A 119 -9.62 -26.01 -15.10
N GLU A 120 -9.58 -26.86 -14.07
CA GLU A 120 -10.73 -27.61 -13.56
C GLU A 120 -11.84 -26.72 -13.01
N LEU A 121 -11.51 -25.47 -12.66
CA LEU A 121 -12.44 -24.46 -12.14
C LEU A 121 -12.91 -23.48 -13.20
N ALA A 122 -12.34 -23.51 -14.40
CA ALA A 122 -12.73 -22.64 -15.50
C ALA A 122 -14.22 -22.85 -15.85
N PRO A 123 -14.99 -21.77 -16.06
CA PRO A 123 -16.41 -21.90 -16.42
C PRO A 123 -16.60 -22.53 -17.81
N ASP A 124 -17.68 -23.30 -17.98
CA ASP A 124 -17.98 -24.07 -19.20
C ASP A 124 -18.21 -23.18 -20.44
N GLU A 125 -18.75 -21.97 -20.25
CA GLU A 125 -18.73 -20.91 -21.25
C GLU A 125 -17.87 -19.75 -20.71
N PRO A 126 -16.71 -19.45 -21.31
CA PRO A 126 -16.04 -18.21 -21.03
C PRO A 126 -16.95 -17.11 -21.56
N GLU A 127 -17.66 -16.41 -20.68
CA GLU A 127 -18.28 -15.14 -21.06
C GLU A 127 -17.19 -14.32 -21.77
N ARG A 128 -17.48 -13.88 -23.00
CA ARG A 128 -16.53 -13.11 -23.83
C ARG A 128 -16.17 -11.75 -23.21
N SER A 129 -16.67 -11.46 -22.00
CA SER A 129 -16.09 -10.47 -21.12
C SER A 129 -14.82 -11.07 -20.52
N ARG A 130 -13.67 -10.80 -21.17
CA ARG A 130 -12.33 -11.07 -20.64
C ARG A 130 -12.34 -10.72 -19.15
N ALA A 131 -12.16 -11.71 -18.28
CA ALA A 131 -12.08 -11.44 -16.85
C ALA A 131 -11.00 -10.37 -16.62
N THR A 132 -11.43 -9.24 -16.09
CA THR A 132 -10.60 -8.06 -15.84
C THR A 132 -9.84 -8.13 -14.53
N ALA A 133 -10.09 -9.18 -13.75
CA ALA A 133 -9.58 -9.39 -12.42
C ALA A 133 -8.15 -9.92 -12.43
N GLU A 134 -7.23 -9.25 -11.72
CA GLU A 134 -5.87 -9.75 -11.55
C GLU A 134 -5.87 -11.07 -10.77
N VAL A 135 -5.08 -12.06 -11.23
CA VAL A 135 -4.97 -13.38 -10.57
C VAL A 135 -4.56 -13.24 -9.10
N ALA A 136 -3.72 -12.27 -8.77
CA ALA A 136 -3.31 -11.97 -7.40
C ALA A 136 -4.50 -11.61 -6.50
N GLU A 137 -5.37 -10.69 -6.95
CA GLU A 137 -6.57 -10.30 -6.20
C GLU A 137 -7.54 -11.47 -6.02
N ALA A 138 -7.70 -12.27 -7.07
CA ALA A 138 -8.56 -13.46 -7.00
C ALA A 138 -8.05 -14.48 -5.95
N ILE A 139 -6.73 -14.63 -5.81
CA ILE A 139 -6.12 -15.45 -4.77
C ILE A 139 -6.40 -14.86 -3.38
N GLU A 140 -6.26 -13.54 -3.19
CA GLU A 140 -6.55 -12.89 -1.92
C GLU A 140 -7.99 -13.11 -1.46
N VAL A 141 -8.96 -12.83 -2.34
CA VAL A 141 -10.40 -13.00 -2.06
C VAL A 141 -10.72 -14.45 -1.72
N LEU A 142 -10.18 -15.39 -2.50
CA LEU A 142 -10.36 -16.82 -2.25
C LEU A 142 -9.80 -17.22 -0.87
N VAL A 143 -8.57 -16.80 -0.55
CA VAL A 143 -7.93 -17.13 0.73
C VAL A 143 -8.70 -16.51 1.89
N GLU A 144 -9.15 -15.26 1.77
CA GLU A 144 -9.95 -14.58 2.80
C GLU A 144 -11.27 -15.32 3.06
N ASN A 145 -12.02 -15.66 2.00
CA ASN A 145 -13.28 -16.39 2.13
C ASN A 145 -13.09 -17.82 2.67
N LEU A 146 -12.06 -18.53 2.19
CA LEU A 146 -11.76 -19.88 2.64
C LEU A 146 -11.40 -19.89 4.14
N THR A 147 -10.68 -18.86 4.60
CA THR A 147 -10.17 -18.77 5.97
C THR A 147 -11.20 -18.29 6.99
N ALA A 148 -12.43 -17.98 6.56
CA ALA A 148 -13.55 -17.71 7.46
C ALA A 148 -13.92 -18.96 8.28
N ASP A 149 -13.95 -20.12 7.64
CA ASP A 149 -14.44 -21.39 8.23
C ASP A 149 -13.38 -22.50 8.26
N VAL A 150 -12.18 -22.27 7.69
CA VAL A 150 -11.09 -23.24 7.61
C VAL A 150 -9.78 -22.59 8.03
N HIS A 151 -9.00 -23.24 8.89
CA HIS A 151 -7.62 -22.82 9.15
C HIS A 151 -6.72 -23.27 8.00
N ALA A 152 -6.38 -22.33 7.12
CA ALA A 152 -5.46 -22.57 6.02
C ALA A 152 -4.01 -22.42 6.51
N ILE A 153 -3.22 -23.47 6.37
CA ILE A 153 -1.77 -23.45 6.58
C ILE A 153 -1.11 -23.54 5.22
N VAL A 154 -0.62 -22.41 4.72
CA VAL A 154 0.00 -22.30 3.39
C VAL A 154 1.50 -22.17 3.57
N VAL A 155 2.26 -23.13 3.03
CA VAL A 155 3.72 -23.12 3.04
C VAL A 155 4.22 -22.79 1.64
N LEU A 156 4.99 -21.72 1.49
CA LEU A 156 5.72 -21.40 0.27
C LEU A 156 7.20 -21.71 0.49
N GLU A 157 7.67 -22.80 -0.10
CA GLU A 157 9.04 -23.28 0.02
C GLU A 157 9.97 -22.59 -0.99
N ASP A 158 11.16 -22.22 -0.52
CA ASP A 158 12.28 -21.69 -1.32
C ASP A 158 11.97 -20.38 -2.08
N LEU A 159 11.40 -19.38 -1.38
CA LEU A 159 11.03 -18.05 -1.93
C LEU A 159 12.13 -17.30 -2.68
N HIS A 160 13.40 -17.65 -2.46
CA HIS A 160 14.51 -17.07 -3.22
C HIS A 160 14.44 -17.43 -4.72
N TRP A 161 13.68 -18.45 -5.09
CA TRP A 161 13.37 -18.82 -6.48
C TRP A 161 11.96 -18.43 -6.93
N ALA A 162 11.21 -17.69 -6.12
CA ALA A 162 9.87 -17.27 -6.49
C ALA A 162 9.90 -16.28 -7.66
N ASP A 163 8.93 -16.40 -8.56
CA ASP A 163 8.70 -15.39 -9.58
C ASP A 163 8.26 -14.06 -8.91
N PRO A 164 8.50 -12.91 -9.56
CA PRO A 164 8.17 -11.62 -8.99
C PRO A 164 6.69 -11.42 -8.69
N ALA A 165 5.79 -11.95 -9.52
CA ALA A 165 4.36 -11.81 -9.32
C ALA A 165 3.93 -12.56 -8.03
N SER A 166 4.50 -13.75 -7.79
CA SER A 166 4.37 -14.44 -6.51
C SER A 166 4.95 -13.65 -5.35
N LEU A 167 6.13 -13.05 -5.49
CA LEU A 167 6.74 -12.23 -4.43
C LEU A 167 5.90 -11.00 -4.06
N ALA A 168 5.34 -10.32 -5.06
CA ALA A 168 4.43 -9.20 -4.88
C ALA A 168 3.14 -9.62 -4.16
N LEU A 169 2.59 -10.79 -4.52
CA LEU A 169 1.43 -11.35 -3.83
C LEU A 169 1.76 -11.76 -2.38
N VAL A 170 2.93 -12.34 -2.11
CA VAL A 170 3.38 -12.64 -0.73
C VAL A 170 3.48 -11.36 0.11
N ALA A 171 4.08 -10.30 -0.43
CA ALA A 171 4.17 -9.01 0.25
C ALA A 171 2.77 -8.47 0.57
N THR A 172 1.87 -8.54 -0.42
CA THR A 172 0.49 -8.04 -0.26
C THR A 172 -0.27 -8.86 0.76
N LEU A 173 -0.33 -10.19 0.63
CA LEU A 173 -0.98 -11.09 1.59
C LEU A 173 -0.50 -10.85 3.02
N ALA A 174 0.81 -10.68 3.21
CA ALA A 174 1.35 -10.42 4.53
C ALA A 174 1.03 -9.02 5.07
N ALA A 175 0.91 -8.00 4.21
CA ALA A 175 0.53 -6.65 4.60
C ALA A 175 -0.99 -6.51 4.86
N THR A 176 -1.82 -7.33 4.22
CA THR A 176 -3.29 -7.24 4.21
C THR A 176 -3.99 -8.27 5.09
N LEU A 177 -3.27 -9.12 5.85
CA LEU A 177 -3.84 -10.23 6.62
C LEU A 177 -5.10 -9.84 7.43
N ARG A 178 -6.27 -10.11 6.85
CA ARG A 178 -7.61 -10.03 7.47
C ARG A 178 -8.25 -11.40 7.63
N ALA A 179 -7.73 -12.39 6.90
CA ALA A 179 -8.03 -13.80 7.06
C ALA A 179 -7.99 -14.17 8.55
N THR A 180 -9.12 -14.58 9.11
CA THR A 180 -9.18 -14.92 10.54
C THR A 180 -8.29 -16.15 10.78
N HIS A 181 -8.46 -17.22 10.00
CA HIS A 181 -7.74 -18.47 10.23
C HIS A 181 -6.65 -18.75 9.18
N LEU A 182 -5.60 -17.93 9.11
CA LEU A 182 -4.46 -18.13 8.20
C LEU A 182 -3.11 -18.25 8.91
N THR A 183 -2.33 -19.27 8.55
CA THR A 183 -0.90 -19.37 8.86
C THR A 183 -0.10 -19.50 7.56
N LEU A 184 0.66 -18.46 7.23
CA LEU A 184 1.55 -18.43 6.06
C LEU A 184 2.98 -18.73 6.50
N VAL A 185 3.61 -19.76 5.94
CA VAL A 185 5.00 -20.13 6.23
C VAL A 185 5.84 -19.93 4.98
N LEU A 186 6.87 -19.10 5.10
CA LEU A 186 7.72 -18.67 4.01
C LEU A 186 9.15 -19.15 4.27
N THR A 187 9.71 -19.99 3.39
CA THR A 187 11.08 -20.51 3.57
C THR A 187 12.02 -19.89 2.55
N TYR A 188 13.24 -19.57 2.95
CA TYR A 188 14.27 -19.15 2.00
C TYR A 188 15.70 -19.45 2.49
N ARG A 189 16.65 -19.37 1.55
CA ARG A 189 18.08 -19.55 1.80
C ARG A 189 18.77 -18.22 2.05
N SER A 190 19.37 -18.08 3.23
CA SER A 190 20.03 -16.84 3.64
C SER A 190 21.29 -16.53 2.81
N ASP A 191 21.95 -17.56 2.32
CA ASP A 191 23.15 -17.54 1.48
C ASP A 191 22.88 -17.07 0.04
N ASP A 192 21.67 -17.31 -0.48
CA ASP A 192 21.29 -16.93 -1.86
C ASP A 192 20.68 -15.52 -1.97
N VAL A 193 20.32 -14.90 -0.84
CA VAL A 193 19.70 -13.56 -0.81
C VAL A 193 20.74 -12.47 -0.58
N GLY A 194 21.43 -12.11 -1.67
CA GLY A 194 22.42 -11.03 -1.70
C GLY A 194 21.85 -9.61 -1.62
N ARG A 195 22.71 -8.58 -1.72
CA ARG A 195 22.32 -7.16 -1.62
C ARG A 195 21.36 -6.67 -2.72
N GLY A 196 21.29 -7.35 -3.86
CA GLY A 196 20.44 -6.98 -5.00
C GLY A 196 19.26 -7.93 -5.26
N HIS A 197 19.02 -8.91 -4.40
CA HIS A 197 17.98 -9.91 -4.64
C HIS A 197 16.56 -9.32 -4.39
N PRO A 198 15.56 -9.54 -5.29
CA PRO A 198 14.21 -8.98 -5.14
C PRO A 198 13.53 -9.30 -3.81
N LEU A 199 13.66 -10.56 -3.33
CA LEU A 199 13.15 -11.00 -2.03
C LEU A 199 13.59 -10.12 -0.85
N ARG A 200 14.75 -9.43 -0.93
CA ARG A 200 15.24 -8.59 0.17
C ARG A 200 14.31 -7.41 0.47
N ALA A 201 13.71 -6.82 -0.56
CA ALA A 201 12.75 -5.72 -0.39
C ALA A 201 11.48 -6.21 0.32
N VAL A 202 10.97 -7.37 -0.13
CA VAL A 202 9.81 -8.05 0.49
C VAL A 202 10.10 -8.39 1.95
N LEU A 203 11.25 -9.00 2.26
CA LEU A 203 11.63 -9.32 3.64
C LEU A 203 11.70 -8.09 4.54
N ALA A 204 12.26 -6.98 4.05
CA ALA A 204 12.34 -5.73 4.81
C ALA A 204 10.96 -5.13 5.10
N GLU A 205 9.97 -5.38 4.22
CA GLU A 205 8.58 -5.00 4.46
C GLU A 205 7.91 -5.92 5.49
N LEU A 206 8.08 -7.24 5.33
CA LEU A 206 7.57 -8.26 6.25
C LEU A 206 8.06 -8.02 7.69
N GLU A 207 9.34 -7.71 7.89
CA GLU A 207 9.93 -7.47 9.22
C GLU A 207 9.29 -6.28 9.98
N ARG A 208 8.59 -5.37 9.30
CA ARG A 208 7.88 -4.25 9.94
C ARG A 208 6.50 -4.63 10.46
N ASN A 209 5.95 -5.76 10.03
CA ASN A 209 4.61 -6.19 10.42
C ASN A 209 4.63 -7.02 11.72
N ARG A 210 3.82 -6.62 12.71
CA ARG A 210 3.69 -7.32 14.00
C ARG A 210 3.09 -8.74 13.89
N ALA A 211 2.44 -9.07 12.78
CA ALA A 211 1.93 -10.41 12.50
C ALA A 211 3.01 -11.39 12.00
N VAL A 212 4.20 -10.88 11.63
CA VAL A 212 5.31 -11.66 11.10
C VAL A 212 6.26 -12.06 12.23
N ALA A 213 6.68 -13.32 12.25
CA ALA A 213 7.75 -13.81 13.12
C ALA A 213 8.86 -14.47 12.29
N THR A 214 10.11 -14.18 12.61
CA THR A 214 11.27 -14.77 11.94
C THR A 214 11.83 -15.92 12.76
N VAL A 215 12.08 -17.06 12.09
CA VAL A 215 12.66 -18.27 12.67
C VAL A 215 14.02 -18.51 12.05
N ASP A 216 15.07 -18.28 12.85
CA ASP A 216 16.46 -18.53 12.48
C ASP A 216 16.85 -20.00 12.75
N VAL A 217 17.17 -20.72 11.67
CA VAL A 217 17.59 -22.12 11.72
C VAL A 217 19.12 -22.17 11.68
N ALA A 218 19.76 -22.19 12.85
CA ALA A 218 21.22 -22.19 13.02
C ALA A 218 21.87 -23.56 12.72
N PRO A 219 23.19 -23.64 12.51
CA PRO A 219 23.91 -24.93 12.49
C PRO A 219 23.78 -25.71 13.80
N LEU A 220 23.92 -27.03 13.73
CA LEU A 220 23.95 -27.91 14.89
C LEU A 220 25.23 -27.72 15.71
N SER A 221 25.07 -27.74 17.03
CA SER A 221 26.20 -27.83 17.96
C SER A 221 26.87 -29.21 17.89
N ALA A 222 28.09 -29.32 18.42
CA ALA A 222 28.81 -30.60 18.47
C ALA A 222 28.03 -31.71 19.22
N GLU A 223 27.28 -31.34 20.27
CA GLU A 223 26.39 -32.27 21.01
C GLU A 223 25.22 -32.73 20.13
N GLU A 224 24.60 -31.81 19.38
CA GLU A 224 23.53 -32.16 18.45
C GLU A 224 24.04 -32.97 17.24
N ILE A 225 25.28 -32.75 16.79
CA ILE A 225 25.92 -33.59 15.75
C ILE A 225 26.15 -35.01 16.29
N GLU A 226 26.61 -35.13 17.55
CA GLU A 226 26.78 -36.43 18.21
C GLU A 226 25.46 -37.19 18.32
N ASP A 227 24.39 -36.51 18.74
CA ASP A 227 23.04 -37.06 18.82
C ASP A 227 22.51 -37.50 17.45
N GLN A 228 22.70 -36.68 16.41
CA GLN A 228 22.28 -37.02 15.04
C GLN A 228 23.06 -38.23 14.52
N ALA A 229 24.38 -38.23 14.69
CA ALA A 229 25.24 -39.35 14.28
C ALA A 229 24.86 -40.63 15.02
N HIS A 230 24.57 -40.56 16.32
CA HIS A 230 24.11 -41.70 17.10
C HIS A 230 22.81 -42.28 16.54
N GLN A 231 21.83 -41.44 16.20
CA GLN A 231 20.58 -41.91 15.61
C GLN A 231 20.78 -42.60 14.25
N ILE A 232 21.66 -42.08 13.40
CA ILE A 232 21.92 -42.62 12.05
C ILE A 232 22.73 -43.93 12.12
N MET A 233 23.78 -43.96 12.95
CA MET A 233 24.69 -45.10 13.07
C MET A 233 24.12 -46.24 13.93
N GLY A 234 23.09 -45.95 14.74
CA GLY A 234 22.56 -46.87 15.76
C GLY A 234 23.52 -47.13 16.93
N ARG A 235 24.62 -46.35 17.02
CA ARG A 235 25.64 -46.39 18.08
C ARG A 235 26.23 -44.99 18.28
N PRO A 236 26.74 -44.63 19.47
CA PRO A 236 27.46 -43.37 19.62
C PRO A 236 28.71 -43.32 18.71
N PRO A 237 29.01 -42.18 18.07
CA PRO A 237 30.24 -42.01 17.33
C PRO A 237 31.45 -42.05 18.28
N THR A 238 32.59 -42.54 17.81
CA THR A 238 33.85 -42.42 18.55
C THR A 238 34.30 -40.96 18.59
N ALA A 239 35.12 -40.57 19.57
CA ALA A 239 35.63 -39.20 19.67
C ALA A 239 36.36 -38.73 18.40
N ARG A 240 36.99 -39.65 17.66
CA ARG A 240 37.62 -39.35 16.38
C ARG A 240 36.60 -39.10 15.27
N GLU A 241 35.59 -39.98 15.13
CA GLU A 241 34.50 -39.81 14.16
C GLU A 241 33.76 -38.49 14.39
N LEU A 242 33.45 -38.17 15.66
CA LEU A 242 32.79 -36.91 16.03
C LEU A 242 33.65 -35.70 15.70
N ALA A 243 34.94 -35.72 16.01
CA ALA A 243 35.86 -34.63 15.67
C ALA A 243 35.97 -34.41 14.14
N GLU A 244 35.98 -35.50 13.36
CA GLU A 244 35.98 -35.43 11.89
C GLU A 244 34.66 -34.88 11.34
N LEU A 245 33.51 -35.27 11.90
CA LEU A 245 32.19 -34.74 11.53
C LEU A 245 32.06 -33.25 11.86
N VAL A 246 32.42 -32.84 13.09
CA VAL A 246 32.37 -31.43 13.51
C VAL A 246 33.25 -30.56 12.62
N ALA A 247 34.49 -31.00 12.35
CA ALA A 247 35.45 -30.22 11.57
C ALA A 247 35.09 -30.08 10.09
N ARG A 248 34.29 -31.00 9.54
CA ARG A 248 33.97 -31.02 8.10
C ARG A 248 32.58 -30.51 7.78
N THR A 249 31.62 -30.64 8.69
CA THR A 249 30.21 -30.35 8.39
C THR A 249 29.77 -28.93 8.67
N ASP A 250 30.57 -28.17 9.44
CA ASP A 250 30.20 -26.87 10.00
C ASP A 250 28.81 -26.87 10.69
N GLY A 251 28.36 -28.04 11.16
CA GLY A 251 27.06 -28.22 11.79
C GLY A 251 25.86 -28.27 10.83
N VAL A 252 26.07 -28.40 9.53
CA VAL A 252 24.97 -28.61 8.56
C VAL A 252 24.46 -30.06 8.67
N PRO A 253 23.22 -30.30 9.15
CA PRO A 253 22.69 -31.65 9.37
C PRO A 253 22.72 -32.53 8.12
N PHE A 254 22.38 -31.97 6.95
CA PHE A 254 22.43 -32.70 5.69
C PHE A 254 23.84 -33.22 5.38
N PHE A 255 24.88 -32.43 5.69
CA PHE A 255 26.25 -32.86 5.46
C PHE A 255 26.69 -33.98 6.43
N VAL A 256 26.19 -33.96 7.68
CA VAL A 256 26.39 -35.07 8.62
C VAL A 256 25.79 -36.37 8.07
N GLU A 257 24.54 -36.32 7.60
CA GLU A 257 23.86 -37.48 7.00
C GLU A 257 24.63 -38.03 5.80
N GLU A 258 25.06 -37.13 4.91
CA GLU A 258 25.74 -37.49 3.67
C GLU A 258 27.15 -38.08 3.91
N LEU A 259 27.92 -37.59 4.88
CA LEU A 259 29.23 -38.15 5.24
C LEU A 259 29.12 -39.54 5.87
N LEU A 260 28.09 -39.79 6.69
CA LEU A 260 27.88 -41.08 7.35
C LEU A 260 27.42 -42.18 6.38
N ASP A 261 26.81 -41.80 5.27
CA ASP A 261 26.34 -42.70 4.21
C ASP A 261 27.45 -43.03 3.18
N LEU A 262 28.63 -42.42 3.28
CA LEU A 262 29.77 -42.77 2.43
C LEU A 262 30.49 -44.05 2.90
N PRO A 263 30.99 -44.89 1.97
CA PRO A 263 31.83 -46.03 2.33
C PRO A 263 33.17 -45.56 2.94
N PRO A 264 33.82 -46.39 3.77
CA PRO A 264 35.06 -46.02 4.44
C PRO A 264 36.18 -45.65 3.44
N GLY A 265 36.76 -44.45 3.60
CA GLY A 265 37.76 -43.87 2.69
C GLY A 265 38.13 -42.43 3.09
N PRO A 266 38.96 -41.71 2.30
CA PRO A 266 39.22 -40.30 2.55
C PRO A 266 37.92 -39.50 2.39
N LEU A 267 37.50 -38.86 3.48
CA LEU A 267 36.29 -38.04 3.49
C LEU A 267 36.51 -36.78 2.62
N PRO A 268 35.50 -36.34 1.86
CA PRO A 268 35.61 -35.11 1.07
C PRO A 268 35.69 -33.85 1.95
N ASP A 269 36.25 -32.78 1.38
CA ASP A 269 36.52 -31.52 2.11
C ASP A 269 35.36 -30.51 2.01
N SER A 270 34.37 -30.75 1.13
CA SER A 270 33.16 -29.94 1.02
C SER A 270 31.91 -30.77 0.74
N LEU A 271 30.74 -30.22 1.08
CA LEU A 271 29.43 -30.82 0.78
C LEU A 271 29.25 -31.06 -0.73
N ARG A 272 29.78 -30.14 -1.56
CA ARG A 272 29.81 -30.29 -3.02
C ARG A 272 30.57 -31.54 -3.45
N ASP A 273 31.71 -31.82 -2.83
CA ASP A 273 32.53 -32.98 -3.16
C ASP A 273 31.88 -34.30 -2.72
N VAL A 274 31.13 -34.31 -1.61
CA VAL A 274 30.34 -35.48 -1.18
C VAL A 274 29.25 -35.81 -2.19
N VAL A 275 28.52 -34.80 -2.63
CA VAL A 275 27.44 -34.95 -3.60
C VAL A 275 27.98 -35.36 -4.97
N LEU A 276 29.06 -34.71 -5.43
CA LEU A 276 29.73 -35.07 -6.68
C LEU A 276 30.31 -36.48 -6.63
N ALA A 277 30.76 -36.99 -5.47
CA ALA A 277 31.24 -38.37 -5.35
C ALA A 277 30.16 -39.43 -5.63
N ARG A 278 28.87 -39.12 -5.41
CA ARG A 278 27.75 -40.02 -5.79
C ARG A 278 27.50 -39.96 -7.29
N TYR A 279 27.42 -38.75 -7.83
CA TYR A 279 27.34 -38.53 -9.28
C TYR A 279 28.52 -39.15 -10.03
N ASP A 280 29.73 -39.11 -9.47
CA ASP A 280 30.92 -39.68 -10.07
C ASP A 280 30.98 -41.21 -10.03
N ARG A 281 30.14 -41.86 -9.24
CA ARG A 281 29.99 -43.32 -9.25
C ARG A 281 28.96 -43.80 -10.27
N LEU A 282 28.14 -42.92 -10.82
CA LEU A 282 27.20 -43.27 -11.87
C LEU A 282 27.92 -43.66 -13.17
N ALA A 283 27.37 -44.67 -13.84
CA ALA A 283 27.73 -45.00 -15.21
C ALA A 283 27.42 -43.84 -16.16
N THR A 284 28.12 -43.79 -17.29
CA THR A 284 28.03 -42.67 -18.26
C THR A 284 26.59 -42.36 -18.68
N GLY A 285 25.75 -43.38 -18.92
CA GLY A 285 24.33 -43.20 -19.26
C GLY A 285 23.52 -42.50 -18.16
N ALA A 286 23.65 -42.96 -16.91
CA ALA A 286 22.98 -42.35 -15.77
C ALA A 286 23.46 -40.91 -15.50
N ARG A 287 24.75 -40.62 -15.70
CA ARG A 287 25.26 -39.24 -15.63
C ARG A 287 24.64 -38.34 -16.71
N SER A 288 24.47 -38.85 -17.94
CA SER A 288 23.81 -38.10 -19.01
C SER A 288 22.35 -37.78 -18.68
N VAL A 289 21.61 -38.72 -18.06
CA VAL A 289 20.25 -38.48 -17.55
C VAL A 289 20.24 -37.41 -16.45
N ALA A 290 21.15 -37.52 -15.47
CA ALA A 290 21.26 -36.53 -14.39
C ALA A 290 21.57 -35.12 -14.92
N LYS A 291 22.47 -34.99 -15.91
CA LYS A 291 22.76 -33.72 -16.57
C LYS A 291 21.55 -33.14 -17.31
N LEU A 292 20.82 -33.97 -18.04
CA LEU A 292 19.62 -33.54 -18.75
C LEU A 292 18.54 -33.05 -17.77
N ALA A 293 18.27 -33.82 -16.71
CA ALA A 293 17.35 -33.43 -15.66
C ALA A 293 17.78 -32.13 -14.98
N ALA A 294 19.09 -31.94 -14.75
CA ALA A 294 19.61 -30.70 -14.16
C ALA A 294 19.36 -29.46 -15.03
N VAL A 295 19.40 -29.58 -16.36
CA VAL A 295 19.07 -28.47 -17.28
C VAL A 295 17.57 -28.22 -17.35
N ALA A 296 16.75 -29.27 -17.22
CA ALA A 296 15.29 -29.14 -17.18
C ALA A 296 14.79 -28.41 -15.93
N GLY A 297 15.50 -28.56 -14.80
CA GLY A 297 15.23 -27.81 -13.56
C GLY A 297 15.30 -28.70 -12.32
N MET A 298 14.86 -28.15 -11.18
CA MET A 298 14.76 -28.88 -9.91
C MET A 298 13.74 -30.03 -9.94
N ARG A 299 12.69 -29.88 -10.74
CA ARG A 299 11.66 -30.88 -11.00
C ARG A 299 11.49 -31.01 -12.51
N VAL A 300 11.32 -32.23 -12.98
CA VAL A 300 11.06 -32.53 -14.39
C VAL A 300 10.10 -33.71 -14.50
N ASP A 301 9.13 -33.61 -15.39
CA ASP A 301 8.19 -34.69 -15.68
C ASP A 301 8.80 -35.75 -16.62
N ASP A 302 8.29 -36.97 -16.53
CA ASP A 302 8.78 -38.12 -17.31
C ASP A 302 8.61 -37.89 -18.83
N GLU A 303 7.54 -37.21 -19.25
CA GLU A 303 7.26 -36.92 -20.66
C GLU A 303 8.31 -35.98 -21.27
N THR A 304 8.66 -34.87 -20.59
CA THR A 304 9.72 -33.96 -21.04
C THR A 304 11.05 -34.70 -21.19
N LEU A 305 11.43 -35.52 -20.20
CA LEU A 305 12.68 -36.30 -20.29
C LEU A 305 12.64 -37.29 -21.44
N GLY A 306 11.52 -37.98 -21.65
CA GLY A 306 11.32 -38.93 -22.75
C GLY A 306 11.42 -38.27 -24.12
N LEU A 307 10.87 -37.06 -24.29
CA LEU A 307 10.94 -36.31 -25.55
C LEU A 307 12.35 -35.82 -25.89
N VAL A 308 13.14 -35.46 -24.87
CA VAL A 308 14.46 -34.83 -25.06
C VAL A 308 15.60 -35.87 -25.07
N TRP A 309 15.38 -37.05 -24.49
CA TRP A 309 16.39 -38.09 -24.43
C TRP A 309 16.76 -38.61 -25.83
N GLN A 310 18.06 -38.56 -26.15
CA GLN A 310 18.58 -39.00 -27.46
C GLN A 310 19.12 -40.45 -27.46
N GLY A 311 19.09 -41.14 -26.32
CA GLY A 311 19.44 -42.56 -26.22
C GLY A 311 18.23 -43.47 -26.44
N ASP A 312 18.40 -44.77 -26.19
CA ASP A 312 17.27 -45.69 -26.19
C ASP A 312 16.38 -45.53 -24.94
N PRO A 313 15.07 -45.84 -25.02
CA PRO A 313 14.15 -45.68 -23.89
C PRO A 313 14.50 -46.51 -22.66
N GLU A 314 15.06 -47.72 -22.84
CA GLU A 314 15.49 -48.57 -21.72
C GLU A 314 16.65 -47.91 -20.97
N GLY A 315 17.60 -47.31 -21.68
CA GLY A 315 18.70 -46.54 -21.11
C GLY A 315 18.28 -45.30 -20.32
N LEU A 316 17.15 -44.66 -20.67
CA LEU A 316 16.58 -43.57 -19.87
C LEU A 316 16.05 -44.11 -18.53
N VAL A 317 15.28 -45.20 -18.57
CA VAL A 317 14.72 -45.85 -17.37
C VAL A 317 15.83 -46.35 -16.45
N ASP A 318 16.82 -47.06 -17.00
CA ASP A 318 17.98 -47.55 -16.25
C ASP A 318 18.78 -46.39 -15.63
N GLY A 319 18.94 -45.29 -16.37
CA GLY A 319 19.60 -44.09 -15.88
C GLY A 319 18.84 -43.41 -14.74
N LEU A 320 17.52 -43.29 -14.86
CA LEU A 320 16.65 -42.74 -13.81
C LEU A 320 16.66 -43.63 -12.56
N GLN A 321 16.55 -44.95 -12.72
CA GLN A 321 16.66 -45.92 -11.63
C GLN A 321 18.01 -45.80 -10.92
N ALA A 322 19.11 -45.67 -11.66
CA ALA A 322 20.44 -45.49 -11.09
C ALA A 322 20.56 -44.15 -10.33
N CYS A 323 19.99 -43.06 -10.86
CA CYS A 323 19.95 -41.76 -10.18
C CYS A 323 19.12 -41.80 -8.88
N VAL A 324 18.00 -42.52 -8.88
CA VAL A 324 17.15 -42.71 -7.69
C VAL A 324 17.85 -43.61 -6.66
N ALA A 325 18.47 -44.70 -7.10
CA ALA A 325 19.24 -45.61 -6.24
C ALA A 325 20.48 -44.92 -5.63
N ALA A 326 21.11 -44.00 -6.37
CA ALA A 326 22.19 -43.16 -5.87
C ALA A 326 21.69 -41.95 -5.04
N HIS A 327 20.38 -41.85 -4.81
CA HIS A 327 19.72 -40.77 -4.07
C HIS A 327 19.97 -39.36 -4.61
N LEU A 328 20.24 -39.22 -5.91
CA LEU A 328 20.33 -37.91 -6.57
C LEU A 328 18.94 -37.38 -6.93
N LEU A 329 18.07 -38.27 -7.39
CA LEU A 329 16.68 -37.99 -7.74
C LEU A 329 15.72 -38.75 -6.81
N VAL A 330 14.52 -38.21 -6.65
CA VAL A 330 13.39 -38.85 -5.97
C VAL A 330 12.19 -38.81 -6.91
N VAL A 331 11.39 -39.88 -6.90
CA VAL A 331 10.13 -39.93 -7.66
C VAL A 331 9.10 -39.03 -6.98
N ASP A 332 8.51 -38.12 -7.74
CA ASP A 332 7.50 -37.18 -7.26
C ASP A 332 6.34 -37.07 -8.27
N GLY A 333 5.22 -37.71 -7.93
CA GLY A 333 4.04 -37.80 -8.80
C GLY A 333 4.37 -38.51 -10.11
N ALA A 334 4.15 -37.83 -11.23
CA ALA A 334 4.44 -38.31 -12.59
C ALA A 334 5.84 -37.91 -13.11
N GLY A 335 6.75 -37.50 -12.21
CA GLY A 335 8.08 -37.03 -12.58
C GLY A 335 9.13 -37.28 -11.52
N TYR A 336 10.22 -36.53 -11.62
CA TYR A 336 11.39 -36.65 -10.78
C TYR A 336 11.80 -35.29 -10.25
N THR A 337 12.29 -35.25 -9.02
CA THR A 337 12.89 -34.06 -8.42
C THR A 337 14.26 -34.38 -7.86
N PHE A 338 15.18 -33.41 -7.90
CA PHE A 338 16.45 -33.55 -7.21
C PHE A 338 16.21 -33.63 -5.70
N ARG A 339 16.83 -34.64 -5.06
CA ARG A 339 16.71 -34.82 -3.59
C ARG A 339 17.11 -33.55 -2.84
N HIS A 340 18.05 -32.80 -3.39
CA HIS A 340 18.51 -31.55 -2.80
C HIS A 340 18.99 -30.58 -3.90
N ALA A 341 18.74 -29.29 -3.72
CA ALA A 341 19.12 -28.27 -4.69
C ALA A 341 20.62 -28.15 -4.95
N LEU A 342 21.44 -28.28 -3.90
CA LEU A 342 22.90 -28.31 -4.06
C LEU A 342 23.37 -29.44 -5.01
N VAL A 343 22.61 -30.54 -5.11
CA VAL A 343 22.90 -31.62 -6.05
C VAL A 343 22.61 -31.17 -7.48
N HIS A 344 21.44 -30.58 -7.69
CA HIS A 344 21.06 -29.98 -8.98
C HIS A 344 22.09 -28.95 -9.42
N GLU A 345 22.43 -27.99 -8.56
CA GLU A 345 23.39 -26.92 -8.85
C GLU A 345 24.79 -27.48 -9.17
N ALA A 346 25.28 -28.45 -8.38
CA ALA A 346 26.59 -29.05 -8.62
C ALA A 346 26.66 -29.77 -9.97
N VAL A 347 25.59 -30.50 -10.34
CA VAL A 347 25.49 -31.15 -11.66
C VAL A 347 25.38 -30.10 -12.75
N TYR A 348 24.47 -29.13 -12.63
CA TYR A 348 24.22 -28.08 -13.62
C TYR A 348 25.46 -27.20 -13.89
N GLN A 349 26.17 -26.78 -12.85
CA GLN A 349 27.42 -26.01 -12.96
C GLN A 349 28.57 -26.84 -13.55
N GLY A 350 28.51 -28.18 -13.44
CA GLY A 350 29.48 -29.09 -14.05
C GLY A 350 29.34 -29.23 -15.57
N LEU A 351 28.24 -28.77 -16.18
CA LEU A 351 28.07 -28.79 -17.63
C LEU A 351 28.93 -27.74 -18.32
N LEU A 352 29.53 -28.12 -19.45
CA LEU A 352 30.19 -27.17 -20.35
C LEU A 352 29.15 -26.21 -20.98
N PRO A 353 29.52 -24.95 -21.31
CA PRO A 353 28.58 -23.99 -21.89
C PRO A 353 27.85 -24.48 -23.14
N SER A 354 28.53 -25.19 -24.03
CA SER A 354 27.93 -25.76 -25.25
C SER A 354 27.00 -26.94 -24.97
N GLU A 355 27.32 -27.77 -23.97
CA GLU A 355 26.49 -28.89 -23.53
C GLU A 355 25.17 -28.36 -22.93
N ARG A 356 25.28 -27.35 -22.07
CA ARG A 356 24.15 -26.64 -21.46
C ARG A 356 23.23 -26.03 -22.53
N ALA A 357 23.80 -25.27 -23.47
CA ALA A 357 23.03 -24.63 -24.54
C ALA A 357 22.26 -25.65 -25.39
N ARG A 358 22.88 -26.78 -25.73
CA ARG A 358 22.24 -27.87 -26.48
C ARG A 358 21.08 -28.50 -25.72
N HIS A 359 21.23 -28.74 -24.42
CA HIS A 359 20.15 -29.30 -23.61
C HIS A 359 18.99 -28.32 -23.46
N HIS A 360 19.26 -27.03 -23.24
CA HIS A 360 18.20 -26.01 -23.22
C HIS A 360 17.46 -25.95 -24.56
N ALA A 361 18.15 -25.97 -25.70
CA ALA A 361 17.51 -25.97 -27.01
C ALA A 361 16.57 -27.17 -27.18
N ALA A 362 17.04 -28.37 -26.81
CA ALA A 362 16.23 -29.58 -26.94
C ALA A 362 15.01 -29.58 -26.02
N ILE A 363 15.14 -29.04 -24.79
CA ILE A 363 14.00 -28.87 -23.87
C ILE A 363 13.01 -27.84 -24.43
N ALA A 364 13.49 -26.71 -24.96
CA ALA A 364 12.62 -25.71 -25.57
C ALA A 364 11.80 -26.29 -26.73
N GLU A 365 12.43 -27.08 -27.62
CA GLU A 365 11.75 -27.76 -28.73
C GLU A 365 10.70 -28.78 -28.25
N ALA A 366 10.98 -29.50 -27.15
CA ALA A 366 10.02 -30.41 -26.55
C ALA A 366 8.81 -29.68 -25.95
N LEU A 367 9.04 -28.56 -25.26
CA LEU A 367 7.98 -27.72 -24.71
C LEU A 367 7.15 -27.06 -25.82
N GLU A 368 7.75 -26.64 -26.93
CA GLU A 368 7.04 -26.14 -28.12
C GLU A 368 6.14 -27.22 -28.73
N ALA A 369 6.63 -28.45 -28.85
CA ALA A 369 5.86 -29.58 -29.35
C ALA A 369 4.67 -29.95 -28.44
N ARG A 370 4.82 -29.77 -27.13
CA ARG A 370 3.74 -29.90 -26.13
C ARG A 370 2.72 -28.77 -26.25
N ALA A 371 3.18 -27.53 -26.37
CA ALA A 371 2.32 -26.36 -26.57
C ALA A 371 1.48 -26.52 -27.85
N ALA A 372 2.08 -27.02 -28.93
CA ALA A 372 1.38 -27.31 -30.19
C ALA A 372 0.30 -28.41 -30.07
N ARG A 373 0.41 -29.30 -29.05
CA ARG A 373 -0.64 -30.29 -28.72
C ARG A 373 -1.75 -29.72 -27.84
N GLY A 374 -1.69 -28.44 -27.48
CA GLY A 374 -2.70 -27.74 -26.70
C GLY A 374 -2.39 -27.65 -25.20
N GLU A 375 -1.21 -28.08 -24.76
CA GLU A 375 -0.75 -27.81 -23.39
C GLU A 375 -0.50 -26.30 -23.22
N ARG A 376 -0.93 -25.74 -22.09
CA ARG A 376 -0.89 -24.29 -21.81
C ARG A 376 0.27 -23.96 -20.84
N GLU A 377 0.58 -22.68 -20.68
CA GLU A 377 1.51 -22.15 -19.65
C GLU A 377 2.97 -22.57 -19.83
N LEU A 378 3.32 -22.97 -21.06
CA LEU A 378 4.68 -23.36 -21.41
C LEU A 378 5.50 -22.18 -21.93
N ALA A 379 4.89 -21.04 -22.29
CA ALA A 379 5.61 -19.98 -23.00
C ALA A 379 6.75 -19.36 -22.18
N ALA A 380 6.57 -19.13 -20.88
CA ALA A 380 7.63 -18.63 -20.00
C ALA A 380 8.82 -19.63 -19.93
N GLY A 381 8.52 -20.93 -19.81
CA GLY A 381 9.54 -22.00 -19.84
C GLY A 381 10.26 -22.06 -21.19
N ILE A 382 9.52 -22.03 -22.30
CA ILE A 382 10.07 -22.00 -23.67
C ILE A 382 11.01 -20.79 -23.84
N ALA A 383 10.59 -19.60 -23.41
CA ALA A 383 11.40 -18.39 -23.47
C ALA A 383 12.69 -18.52 -22.63
N ALA A 384 12.58 -19.03 -21.40
CA ALA A 384 13.73 -19.25 -20.51
C ALA A 384 14.73 -20.25 -21.10
N HIS A 385 14.25 -21.38 -21.64
CA HIS A 385 15.12 -22.37 -22.28
C HIS A 385 15.74 -21.84 -23.57
N TRP A 386 15.01 -21.14 -24.45
CA TRP A 386 15.63 -20.54 -25.63
C TRP A 386 16.69 -19.50 -25.29
N PHE A 387 16.48 -18.71 -24.24
CA PHE A 387 17.50 -17.79 -23.74
C PHE A 387 18.72 -18.55 -23.19
N GLY A 388 18.51 -19.62 -22.41
CA GLY A 388 19.58 -20.52 -21.93
C GLY A 388 20.34 -21.22 -23.05
N ALA A 389 19.68 -21.49 -24.18
CA ALA A 389 20.27 -22.03 -25.40
C ALA A 389 21.17 -21.02 -26.14
N ARG A 390 21.09 -19.73 -25.79
CA ARG A 390 21.77 -18.61 -26.46
C ARG A 390 21.42 -18.47 -27.95
N ASP A 391 20.19 -18.86 -28.31
CA ASP A 391 19.62 -18.64 -29.63
C ASP A 391 18.77 -17.36 -29.60
N ALA A 392 19.38 -16.22 -29.93
CA ALA A 392 18.75 -14.90 -29.75
C ALA A 392 17.42 -14.76 -30.52
N ALA A 393 17.32 -15.33 -31.72
CA ALA A 393 16.13 -15.22 -32.55
C ALA A 393 14.96 -16.01 -31.94
N ARG A 394 15.17 -17.28 -31.59
CA ARG A 394 14.12 -18.10 -30.96
C ARG A 394 13.79 -17.62 -29.56
N ALA A 395 14.79 -17.12 -28.81
CA ALA A 395 14.56 -16.51 -27.50
C ALA A 395 13.69 -15.25 -27.62
N PHE A 396 13.91 -14.40 -28.62
CA PHE A 396 13.10 -13.21 -28.86
C PHE A 396 11.65 -13.58 -29.17
N ASP A 397 11.43 -14.47 -30.14
CA ASP A 397 10.08 -14.90 -30.56
C ASP A 397 9.32 -15.53 -29.38
N ALA A 398 9.97 -16.41 -28.62
CA ALA A 398 9.37 -17.05 -27.45
C ALA A 398 9.09 -16.06 -26.30
N THR A 399 9.96 -15.07 -26.07
CA THR A 399 9.75 -14.05 -25.02
C THR A 399 8.57 -13.14 -25.39
N VAL A 400 8.40 -12.79 -26.68
CA VAL A 400 7.23 -12.04 -27.16
C VAL A 400 5.94 -12.84 -26.94
N ALA A 401 5.95 -14.14 -27.24
CA ALA A 401 4.80 -15.02 -26.99
C ALA A 401 4.48 -15.13 -25.49
N ALA A 402 5.50 -15.31 -24.64
CA ALA A 402 5.34 -15.34 -23.19
C ALA A 402 4.81 -14.01 -22.63
N LEU A 403 5.25 -12.88 -23.18
CA LEU A 403 4.75 -11.55 -22.79
C LEU A 403 3.26 -11.40 -23.11
N ALA A 404 2.81 -11.91 -24.26
CA ALA A 404 1.38 -11.91 -24.61
C ALA A 404 0.57 -12.77 -23.64
N GLU A 405 1.03 -13.98 -23.31
CA GLU A 405 0.37 -14.86 -22.33
C GLU A 405 0.34 -14.24 -20.91
N ALA A 406 1.44 -13.63 -20.47
CA ALA A 406 1.49 -12.92 -19.19
C ALA A 406 0.49 -11.76 -19.12
N ARG A 407 0.34 -10.99 -20.22
CA ARG A 407 -0.65 -9.91 -20.32
C ARG A 407 -2.08 -10.43 -20.29
N ASP A 408 -2.34 -11.58 -20.91
CA ASP A 408 -3.66 -12.23 -20.87
C ASP A 408 -4.06 -12.69 -19.46
N THR A 409 -3.08 -13.03 -18.62
CA THR A 409 -3.28 -13.35 -17.19
C THR A 409 -3.12 -12.16 -16.24
N HIS A 410 -2.90 -10.95 -16.76
CA HIS A 410 -2.64 -9.74 -15.99
C HIS A 410 -1.48 -9.85 -14.98
N ALA A 411 -0.46 -10.66 -15.27
CA ALA A 411 0.74 -10.80 -14.46
C ALA A 411 1.74 -9.66 -14.72
N PHE A 412 1.38 -8.42 -14.35
CA PHE A 412 2.08 -7.20 -14.80
C PHE A 412 3.57 -7.15 -14.40
N GLU A 413 3.96 -7.68 -13.24
CA GLU A 413 5.38 -7.75 -12.86
C GLU A 413 6.16 -8.73 -13.77
N THR A 414 5.54 -9.83 -14.19
CA THR A 414 6.13 -10.74 -15.19
C THR A 414 6.15 -10.10 -16.58
N CYS A 415 5.12 -9.34 -16.96
CA CYS A 415 5.09 -8.57 -18.20
C CYS A 415 6.25 -7.57 -18.27
N ALA A 416 6.51 -6.86 -17.17
CA ALA A 416 7.64 -5.93 -17.05
C ALA A 416 8.99 -6.63 -17.35
N GLN A 417 9.27 -7.76 -16.69
CA GLN A 417 10.52 -8.51 -16.90
C GLN A 417 10.65 -9.10 -18.31
N LEU A 418 9.59 -9.70 -18.83
CA LEU A 418 9.55 -10.20 -20.19
C LEU A 418 9.76 -9.05 -21.19
N GLY A 419 9.15 -7.90 -20.93
CA GLY A 419 9.33 -6.66 -21.68
C GLY A 419 10.78 -6.18 -21.71
N GLU A 420 11.43 -6.07 -20.55
CA GLU A 420 12.87 -5.78 -20.43
C GLU A 420 13.71 -6.76 -21.26
N ARG A 421 13.42 -8.06 -21.17
CA ARG A 421 14.13 -9.09 -21.94
C ARG A 421 13.92 -8.94 -23.45
N VAL A 422 12.72 -8.61 -23.90
CA VAL A 422 12.47 -8.32 -25.32
C VAL A 422 13.27 -7.10 -25.77
N LEU A 423 13.32 -6.04 -24.95
CA LEU A 423 14.11 -4.83 -25.26
C LEU A 423 15.63 -5.10 -25.26
N GLU A 424 16.12 -5.97 -24.39
CA GLU A 424 17.52 -6.44 -24.36
C GLU A 424 17.88 -7.20 -25.64
N LEU A 425 17.03 -8.17 -26.03
CA LEU A 425 17.22 -8.99 -27.22
C LEU A 425 16.98 -8.23 -28.53
N TRP A 426 16.30 -7.07 -28.49
CA TRP A 426 15.94 -6.28 -29.67
C TRP A 426 17.12 -5.97 -30.59
N ARG A 427 18.31 -5.70 -30.02
CA ARG A 427 19.52 -5.39 -30.79
C ARG A 427 20.27 -6.63 -31.29
N ALA A 428 19.91 -7.81 -30.81
CA ALA A 428 20.60 -9.07 -31.08
C ALA A 428 19.97 -9.90 -32.21
N VAL A 429 18.82 -9.47 -32.76
CA VAL A 429 18.07 -10.20 -33.78
C VAL A 429 17.91 -9.40 -35.07
N GLU A 430 17.78 -10.11 -36.18
CA GLU A 430 17.40 -9.52 -37.47
C GLU A 430 15.88 -9.30 -37.53
N ASP A 431 15.49 -8.14 -38.06
CA ASP A 431 14.09 -7.69 -38.17
C ASP A 431 13.25 -7.87 -36.87
N PRO A 432 13.69 -7.27 -35.74
CA PRO A 432 12.94 -7.38 -34.48
C PRO A 432 11.52 -6.82 -34.58
N ALA A 433 11.31 -5.79 -35.41
CA ALA A 433 10.01 -5.17 -35.59
C ALA A 433 9.02 -6.10 -36.32
N GLY A 434 9.46 -6.78 -37.37
CA GLY A 434 8.65 -7.79 -38.06
C GLY A 434 8.32 -8.98 -37.15
N ARG A 435 9.29 -9.46 -36.37
CA ARG A 435 9.10 -10.57 -35.41
C ARG A 435 8.13 -10.23 -34.28
N ALA A 436 8.24 -9.03 -33.70
CA ALA A 436 7.33 -8.57 -32.64
C ALA A 436 5.98 -8.08 -33.17
N GLY A 437 5.86 -7.86 -34.49
CA GLY A 437 4.69 -7.24 -35.11
C GLY A 437 4.46 -5.78 -34.69
N ARG A 438 5.46 -5.13 -34.09
CA ARG A 438 5.42 -3.75 -33.57
C ARG A 438 6.78 -3.10 -33.65
N SER A 439 6.84 -1.77 -33.68
CA SER A 439 8.10 -1.05 -33.55
C SER A 439 8.62 -1.10 -32.11
N ARG A 440 9.91 -0.76 -31.92
CA ARG A 440 10.52 -0.65 -30.59
C ARG A 440 9.83 0.40 -29.73
N ALA A 441 9.47 1.54 -30.32
CA ALA A 441 8.83 2.65 -29.61
C ALA A 441 7.40 2.28 -29.17
N ALA A 442 6.63 1.63 -30.05
CA ALA A 442 5.29 1.14 -29.71
C ALA A 442 5.34 0.10 -28.58
N LEU A 443 6.28 -0.85 -28.68
CA LEU A 443 6.46 -1.87 -27.64
C LEU A 443 6.92 -1.26 -26.30
N ALA A 444 7.82 -0.27 -26.33
CA ALA A 444 8.25 0.43 -25.12
C ALA A 444 7.09 1.17 -24.44
N ALA A 445 6.18 1.78 -25.20
CA ALA A 445 4.97 2.38 -24.64
C ALA A 445 4.04 1.34 -23.99
N ASP A 446 3.95 0.13 -24.56
CA ASP A 446 3.20 -0.98 -23.94
C ASP A 446 3.86 -1.46 -22.64
N ILE A 447 5.18 -1.66 -22.65
CA ILE A 447 5.97 -2.09 -21.48
C ILE A 447 5.91 -1.04 -20.36
N ALA A 448 5.98 0.25 -20.69
CA ALA A 448 5.81 1.32 -19.70
C ALA A 448 4.40 1.31 -19.07
N ARG A 449 3.37 0.93 -19.82
CA ARG A 449 2.03 0.71 -19.26
C ARG A 449 1.98 -0.51 -18.35
N ASP A 450 2.71 -1.59 -18.68
CA ASP A 450 2.82 -2.76 -17.81
C ASP A 450 3.57 -2.44 -16.51
N TYR A 451 4.69 -1.71 -16.57
CA TYR A 451 5.39 -1.20 -15.37
C TYR A 451 4.50 -0.33 -14.50
N PHE A 452 3.73 0.55 -15.13
CA PHE A 452 2.79 1.39 -14.42
C PHE A 452 1.68 0.58 -13.73
N ALA A 453 1.12 -0.42 -14.42
CA ALA A 453 0.13 -1.33 -13.84
C ALA A 453 0.72 -2.19 -12.71
N ALA A 454 2.00 -2.55 -12.81
CA ALA A 454 2.76 -3.23 -11.75
C ALA A 454 3.19 -2.30 -10.60
N GLY A 455 2.85 -1.01 -10.64
CA GLY A 455 3.21 -0.03 -9.61
C GLY A 455 4.63 0.53 -9.69
N ARG A 456 5.43 0.05 -10.65
CA ARG A 456 6.83 0.42 -10.87
C ARG A 456 6.97 1.67 -11.76
N LYS A 457 6.39 2.77 -11.29
CA LYS A 457 6.28 4.05 -12.03
C LYS A 457 7.62 4.65 -12.47
N ARG A 458 8.68 4.53 -11.66
CA ARG A 458 10.03 5.03 -12.03
C ARG A 458 10.62 4.27 -13.22
N ASP A 459 10.44 2.95 -13.22
CA ASP A 459 10.91 2.10 -14.31
C ASP A 459 10.10 2.36 -15.59
N ALA A 460 8.78 2.61 -15.45
CA ALA A 460 7.95 3.05 -16.57
C ALA A 460 8.51 4.33 -17.23
N LEU A 461 8.89 5.34 -16.43
CA LEU A 461 9.51 6.57 -16.96
C LEU A 461 10.87 6.30 -17.62
N THR A 462 11.71 5.45 -17.02
CA THR A 462 13.02 5.09 -17.60
C THR A 462 12.86 4.42 -18.97
N VAL A 463 11.91 3.49 -19.13
CA VAL A 463 11.63 2.85 -20.42
C VAL A 463 11.14 3.86 -21.45
N VAL A 464 10.29 4.82 -21.04
CA VAL A 464 9.82 5.88 -21.93
C VAL A 464 10.96 6.79 -22.39
N ASP A 465 11.79 7.27 -21.46
CA ASP A 465 12.90 8.17 -21.77
C ASP A 465 13.93 7.50 -22.68
N ASP A 466 14.30 6.25 -22.38
CA ASP A 466 15.19 5.44 -23.22
C ASP A 466 14.61 5.25 -24.64
N ALA A 467 13.29 5.07 -24.77
CA ALA A 467 12.64 4.93 -26.07
C ALA A 467 12.61 6.25 -26.85
N LEU A 468 12.34 7.37 -26.18
CA LEU A 468 12.36 8.71 -26.79
C LEU A 468 13.76 9.09 -27.28
N ASP A 469 14.80 8.73 -26.53
CA ASP A 469 16.20 8.99 -26.90
C ASP A 469 16.71 8.06 -28.00
N ALA A 470 16.37 6.76 -27.93
CA ALA A 470 16.96 5.75 -28.81
C ALA A 470 16.18 5.49 -30.11
N CYS A 471 14.91 5.88 -30.21
CA CYS A 471 14.06 5.58 -31.39
C CYS A 471 13.85 6.82 -32.27
N THR A 472 14.91 7.27 -32.94
CA THR A 472 14.87 8.44 -33.84
C THR A 472 13.90 8.28 -35.02
N GLU A 473 13.61 7.04 -35.41
CA GLU A 473 12.68 6.70 -36.51
C GLU A 473 11.22 6.58 -36.06
N ALA A 474 10.91 6.79 -34.77
CA ALA A 474 9.54 6.69 -34.26
C ALA A 474 8.60 7.63 -35.04
N THR A 475 7.38 7.16 -35.29
CA THR A 475 6.32 7.96 -35.89
C THR A 475 5.86 9.07 -34.95
N ALA A 476 5.11 10.04 -35.47
CA ALA A 476 4.48 11.06 -34.63
C ALA A 476 3.53 10.44 -33.60
N PHE A 477 2.76 9.41 -34.00
CA PHE A 477 1.86 8.66 -33.13
C PHE A 477 2.61 7.98 -31.98
N GLU A 478 3.71 7.27 -32.26
CA GLU A 478 4.47 6.56 -31.23
C GLU A 478 5.12 7.50 -30.22
N ARG A 479 5.70 8.62 -30.68
CA ARG A 479 6.23 9.65 -29.76
C ARG A 479 5.13 10.27 -28.91
N ALA A 480 3.97 10.54 -29.49
CA ALA A 480 2.83 11.08 -28.76
C ALA A 480 2.31 10.05 -27.72
N ALA A 481 2.23 8.77 -28.07
CA ALA A 481 1.85 7.71 -27.14
C ALA A 481 2.83 7.56 -25.96
N LEU A 482 4.13 7.63 -26.22
CA LEU A 482 5.17 7.63 -25.18
C LEU A 482 4.99 8.81 -24.22
N HIS A 483 4.85 10.04 -24.74
CA HIS A 483 4.61 11.22 -23.89
C HIS A 483 3.28 11.16 -23.14
N GLN A 484 2.23 10.55 -23.71
CA GLN A 484 0.97 10.35 -23.02
C GLN A 484 1.14 9.42 -21.81
N VAL A 485 1.83 8.29 -21.99
CA VAL A 485 2.14 7.36 -20.89
C VAL A 485 2.97 8.08 -19.82
N ALA A 486 4.03 8.80 -20.22
CA ALA A 486 4.87 9.57 -19.31
C ALA A 486 4.07 10.59 -18.50
N THR A 487 3.21 11.38 -19.16
CA THR A 487 2.34 12.38 -18.51
C THR A 487 1.50 11.73 -17.42
N ARG A 488 0.85 10.60 -17.73
CA ARG A 488 0.02 9.86 -16.76
C ARG A 488 0.87 9.33 -15.59
N VAL A 489 1.98 8.66 -15.89
CA VAL A 489 2.86 8.06 -14.89
C VAL A 489 3.40 9.12 -13.93
N SER A 490 3.88 10.25 -14.44
CA SER A 490 4.37 11.37 -13.62
C SER A 490 3.26 11.87 -12.71
N CYS A 491 2.09 12.23 -13.26
CA CYS A 491 0.96 12.75 -12.48
C CYS A 491 0.54 11.83 -11.32
N GLU A 492 0.63 10.52 -11.51
CA GLU A 492 0.26 9.53 -10.49
C GLU A 492 1.39 9.11 -9.55
N ALA A 493 2.65 9.36 -9.90
CA ALA A 493 3.80 9.12 -9.03
C ALA A 493 3.97 10.30 -8.07
N ASP A 494 4.06 11.51 -8.62
CA ASP A 494 4.61 12.69 -7.94
C ASP A 494 3.61 13.87 -7.85
N GLY A 495 2.39 13.71 -8.37
CA GLY A 495 1.30 14.68 -8.21
C GLY A 495 1.03 15.61 -9.41
N CYS A 496 0.05 16.49 -9.27
CA CYS A 496 -0.41 17.36 -10.35
C CYS A 496 0.61 18.49 -10.64
N GLY A 497 1.43 18.33 -11.69
CA GLY A 497 2.39 19.34 -12.15
C GLY A 497 3.68 18.77 -12.73
N CYS A 498 4.09 17.58 -12.28
CA CYS A 498 5.31 16.92 -12.72
C CYS A 498 5.25 16.32 -14.14
N GLY A 499 4.06 16.12 -14.71
CA GLY A 499 3.85 15.63 -16.08
C GLY A 499 3.78 16.74 -17.15
N VAL A 500 3.89 18.02 -16.76
CA VAL A 500 3.61 19.17 -17.64
C VAL A 500 4.57 19.24 -18.83
N ASP A 501 5.83 18.85 -18.66
CA ASP A 501 6.81 18.86 -19.75
C ASP A 501 6.46 17.83 -20.82
N HIS A 502 6.14 16.59 -20.43
CA HIS A 502 5.69 15.57 -21.38
C HIS A 502 4.35 15.93 -22.01
N LEU A 503 3.42 16.54 -21.26
CA LEU A 503 2.16 17.06 -21.81
C LEU A 503 2.42 18.15 -22.86
N ALA A 504 3.37 19.06 -22.63
CA ALA A 504 3.74 20.09 -23.58
C ALA A 504 4.39 19.51 -24.85
N GLN A 505 5.18 18.45 -24.74
CA GLN A 505 5.71 17.76 -25.92
C GLN A 505 4.61 17.01 -26.69
N LEU A 506 3.70 16.33 -25.99
CA LEU A 506 2.52 15.70 -26.59
C LEU A 506 1.70 16.73 -27.39
N GLU A 507 1.39 17.88 -26.78
CA GLU A 507 0.65 18.96 -27.43
C GLU A 507 1.33 19.47 -28.70
N LYS A 508 2.66 19.67 -28.69
CA LYS A 508 3.41 20.10 -29.89
C LYS A 508 3.23 19.11 -31.06
N ILE A 509 3.11 17.82 -30.77
CA ILE A 509 2.92 16.79 -31.80
C ILE A 509 1.49 16.80 -32.35
N VAL A 510 0.49 17.01 -31.49
CA VAL A 510 -0.93 16.78 -31.85
C VAL A 510 -1.71 18.05 -32.23
N LYS A 511 -1.28 19.25 -31.79
CA LYS A 511 -2.05 20.50 -31.85
C LYS A 511 -2.60 20.85 -33.24
N ASP A 512 -1.77 20.71 -34.27
CA ASP A 512 -2.10 21.12 -35.65
C ASP A 512 -2.19 19.92 -36.61
N SER A 513 -2.21 18.69 -36.08
CA SER A 513 -2.26 17.50 -36.92
C SER A 513 -3.67 17.27 -37.50
N ALA A 514 -3.73 16.98 -38.79
CA ALA A 514 -4.94 16.51 -39.47
C ALA A 514 -5.01 14.96 -39.54
N ASP A 515 -4.05 14.27 -38.92
CA ASP A 515 -3.99 12.81 -38.88
C ASP A 515 -5.08 12.25 -37.95
N PRO A 516 -6.04 11.44 -38.45
CA PRO A 516 -7.06 10.81 -37.64
C PRO A 516 -6.52 9.93 -36.50
N GLU A 517 -5.34 9.31 -36.67
CA GLU A 517 -4.74 8.46 -35.65
C GLU A 517 -4.27 9.27 -34.42
N LEU A 518 -3.98 10.56 -34.60
CA LEU A 518 -3.57 11.46 -33.51
C LEU A 518 -4.74 12.13 -32.79
N ALA A 519 -5.97 12.05 -33.32
CA ALA A 519 -7.15 12.68 -32.73
C ALA A 519 -7.46 12.19 -31.29
N PRO A 520 -7.38 10.88 -30.97
CA PRO A 520 -7.50 10.39 -29.58
C PRO A 520 -6.48 11.00 -28.62
N LEU A 521 -5.23 11.10 -29.05
CA LEU A 521 -4.13 11.64 -28.26
C LEU A 521 -4.30 13.16 -28.05
N ARG A 522 -4.81 13.87 -29.07
CA ARG A 522 -5.17 15.30 -28.98
C ARG A 522 -6.29 15.54 -27.97
N ALA A 523 -7.37 14.77 -28.04
CA ALA A 523 -8.49 14.91 -27.10
C ALA A 523 -8.03 14.72 -25.65
N ASN A 524 -7.23 13.68 -25.40
CA ASN A 524 -6.65 13.43 -24.07
C ASN A 524 -5.70 14.53 -23.62
N ALA A 525 -4.83 15.04 -24.50
CA ALA A 525 -3.91 16.13 -24.17
C ALA A 525 -4.67 17.41 -23.77
N LEU A 526 -5.70 17.79 -24.53
CA LEU A 526 -6.56 18.93 -24.22
C LEU A 526 -7.32 18.74 -22.91
N ALA A 527 -7.86 17.55 -22.65
CA ALA A 527 -8.55 17.25 -21.40
C ALA A 527 -7.61 17.30 -20.18
N MET A 528 -6.37 16.81 -20.31
CA MET A 528 -5.36 16.92 -19.24
C MET A 528 -4.95 18.39 -19.01
N ARG A 529 -4.71 19.15 -20.09
CA ARG A 529 -4.41 20.58 -19.99
C ARG A 529 -5.56 21.36 -19.34
N ALA A 530 -6.80 20.98 -19.63
CA ALA A 530 -7.99 21.59 -19.05
C ALA A 530 -8.07 21.41 -17.53
N VAL A 531 -7.41 20.42 -16.95
CA VAL A 531 -7.30 20.22 -15.49
C VAL A 531 -6.12 21.00 -14.90
N HIS A 532 -5.00 21.12 -15.62
CA HIS A 532 -3.75 21.76 -15.15
C HIS A 532 -3.60 23.25 -15.50
N ARG A 533 -4.66 23.89 -15.99
CA ARG A 533 -4.73 25.34 -16.27
C ARG A 533 -4.52 26.22 -15.03
N GLU A 534 -4.07 27.46 -15.24
CA GLU A 534 -3.96 28.47 -14.19
C GLU A 534 -5.34 28.99 -13.71
N ARG A 535 -6.35 29.05 -14.60
CA ARG A 535 -7.71 29.54 -14.27
C ARG A 535 -8.80 28.56 -14.67
N ALA A 536 -9.75 28.32 -13.77
CA ALA A 536 -10.77 27.29 -13.96
C ALA A 536 -11.64 27.51 -15.21
N GLU A 537 -11.98 28.76 -15.54
CA GLU A 537 -12.80 29.10 -16.72
C GLU A 537 -12.10 28.79 -18.04
N ASP A 538 -10.78 29.01 -18.12
CA ASP A 538 -9.99 28.69 -19.32
C ASP A 538 -9.97 27.17 -19.57
N GLY A 539 -10.03 26.38 -18.50
CA GLY A 539 -10.14 24.93 -18.56
C GLY A 539 -11.45 24.45 -19.18
N LEU A 540 -12.56 25.18 -19.01
CA LEU A 540 -13.85 24.78 -19.58
C LEU A 540 -13.80 24.75 -21.11
N GLY A 541 -13.25 25.78 -21.75
CA GLY A 541 -13.13 25.86 -23.21
C GLY A 541 -12.27 24.74 -23.79
N LEU A 542 -11.15 24.42 -23.14
CA LEU A 542 -10.30 23.28 -23.54
C LEU A 542 -11.03 21.95 -23.37
N SER A 543 -11.81 21.80 -22.30
CA SER A 543 -12.60 20.58 -22.06
C SER A 543 -13.76 20.44 -23.05
N ASP A 544 -14.34 21.54 -23.54
CA ASP A 544 -15.36 21.53 -24.60
C ASP A 544 -14.75 21.05 -25.94
N GLU A 545 -13.57 21.58 -26.29
CA GLU A 545 -12.84 21.13 -27.49
C GLU A 545 -12.44 19.65 -27.41
N ALA A 546 -11.90 19.22 -26.27
CA ALA A 546 -11.55 17.82 -26.03
C ALA A 546 -12.76 16.89 -26.20
N LEU A 547 -13.91 17.27 -25.63
CA LEU A 547 -15.14 16.49 -25.73
C LEU A 547 -15.64 16.41 -27.17
N ALA A 548 -15.63 17.53 -27.91
CA ALA A 548 -16.04 17.55 -29.31
C ALA A 548 -15.17 16.63 -30.19
N ILE A 549 -13.85 16.63 -29.96
CA ILE A 549 -12.93 15.72 -30.67
C ILE A 549 -13.23 14.26 -30.28
N ALA A 550 -13.39 13.96 -28.99
CA ALA A 550 -13.66 12.60 -28.52
C ALA A 550 -15.00 12.05 -29.07
N GLU A 551 -16.04 12.88 -29.14
CA GLU A 551 -17.32 12.53 -29.76
C GLU A 551 -17.19 12.27 -31.25
N ALA A 552 -16.35 13.04 -31.96
CA ALA A 552 -16.08 12.84 -33.38
C ALA A 552 -15.27 11.57 -33.66
N VAL A 553 -14.33 11.20 -32.78
CA VAL A 553 -13.59 9.93 -32.86
C VAL A 553 -14.54 8.74 -32.64
N GLY A 554 -15.46 8.85 -31.69
CA GLY A 554 -16.55 7.89 -31.51
C GLY A 554 -16.16 6.57 -30.82
N ASP A 555 -15.00 6.51 -30.17
CA ASP A 555 -14.55 5.36 -29.40
C ASP A 555 -14.64 5.61 -27.88
N ARG A 556 -14.97 4.56 -27.11
CA ARG A 556 -15.12 4.67 -25.66
C ARG A 556 -13.81 4.98 -24.93
N HIS A 557 -12.68 4.47 -25.42
CA HIS A 557 -11.36 4.61 -24.79
C HIS A 557 -10.82 6.05 -24.86
N THR A 558 -11.38 6.89 -25.73
CA THR A 558 -11.15 8.33 -25.75
C THR A 558 -12.25 9.10 -24.99
N LEU A 559 -13.52 8.79 -25.25
CA LEU A 559 -14.65 9.57 -24.72
C LEU A 559 -14.77 9.46 -23.18
N GLY A 560 -14.60 8.25 -22.63
CA GLY A 560 -14.68 8.00 -21.19
C GLY A 560 -13.68 8.84 -20.38
N PRO A 561 -12.37 8.75 -20.65
CA PRO A 561 -11.34 9.55 -19.97
C PRO A 561 -11.57 11.06 -20.10
N VAL A 562 -11.99 11.55 -21.27
CA VAL A 562 -12.27 12.97 -21.49
C VAL A 562 -13.45 13.44 -20.65
N LEU A 563 -14.55 12.68 -20.58
CA LEU A 563 -15.70 13.00 -19.72
C LEU A 563 -15.31 13.01 -18.25
N ARG A 564 -14.49 12.05 -17.81
CA ARG A 564 -13.99 11.99 -16.43
C ARG A 564 -13.21 13.25 -16.05
N LEU A 565 -12.24 13.65 -16.89
CA LEU A 565 -11.43 14.86 -16.66
C LEU A 565 -12.28 16.14 -16.73
N ARG A 566 -13.25 16.21 -17.64
CA ARG A 566 -14.24 17.30 -17.67
C ARG A 566 -15.01 17.41 -16.37
N GLY A 567 -15.37 16.29 -15.74
CA GLY A 567 -16.01 16.27 -14.42
C GLY A 567 -15.21 17.03 -13.35
N ILE A 568 -13.88 16.88 -13.36
CA ILE A 568 -12.97 17.60 -12.44
C ILE A 568 -13.01 19.12 -12.70
N VAL A 569 -12.96 19.53 -13.97
CA VAL A 569 -13.03 20.95 -14.36
C VAL A 569 -14.36 21.57 -13.90
N LEU A 570 -15.47 20.88 -14.11
CA LEU A 570 -16.81 21.33 -13.71
C LEU A 570 -16.96 21.41 -12.18
N GLN A 571 -16.30 20.50 -11.44
CA GLN A 571 -16.30 20.51 -9.98
C GLN A 571 -15.56 21.74 -9.43
N THR A 572 -14.39 22.10 -9.98
CA THR A 572 -13.68 23.32 -9.58
C THR A 572 -14.56 24.58 -9.76
N LEU A 573 -15.38 24.60 -10.82
CA LEU A 573 -16.32 25.68 -11.11
C LEU A 573 -17.60 25.64 -10.27
N GLY A 574 -17.79 24.63 -9.40
CA GLY A 574 -19.00 24.47 -8.59
C GLY A 574 -20.26 24.12 -9.39
N ARG A 575 -20.13 23.60 -10.62
CA ARG A 575 -21.27 23.25 -11.51
C ARG A 575 -21.83 21.86 -11.19
N ASN A 576 -22.31 21.70 -9.95
CA ASN A 576 -22.62 20.42 -9.33
C ASN A 576 -23.52 19.47 -10.16
N ASP A 577 -24.62 19.98 -10.74
CA ASP A 577 -25.54 19.16 -11.53
C ASP A 577 -24.89 18.65 -12.84
N GLU A 578 -24.04 19.47 -13.46
CA GLU A 578 -23.33 19.11 -14.68
C GLU A 578 -22.19 18.12 -14.43
N VAL A 579 -21.52 18.20 -13.27
CA VAL A 579 -20.56 17.19 -12.82
C VAL A 579 -21.27 15.83 -12.74
N MET A 580 -22.40 15.76 -12.03
CA MET A 580 -23.14 14.51 -11.82
C MET A 580 -23.63 13.90 -13.13
N ALA A 581 -24.11 14.73 -14.07
CA ALA A 581 -24.53 14.28 -15.40
C ALA A 581 -23.33 13.79 -16.24
N THR A 582 -22.22 14.52 -16.22
CA THR A 582 -21.00 14.18 -16.99
C THR A 582 -20.39 12.87 -16.51
N LEU A 583 -20.29 12.67 -15.19
CA LEU A 583 -19.73 11.44 -14.60
C LEU A 583 -20.66 10.23 -14.78
N ALA A 584 -21.99 10.43 -14.77
CA ALA A 584 -22.94 9.38 -15.13
C ALA A 584 -22.73 8.93 -16.57
N ARG A 585 -22.61 9.88 -17.51
CA ARG A 585 -22.33 9.59 -18.93
C ARG A 585 -21.00 8.87 -19.11
N ALA A 586 -19.94 9.26 -18.39
CA ALA A 586 -18.65 8.56 -18.44
C ALA A 586 -18.80 7.08 -18.02
N THR A 587 -19.53 6.83 -16.94
CA THR A 587 -19.81 5.47 -16.44
C THR A 587 -20.60 4.62 -17.43
N GLU A 588 -21.56 5.23 -18.14
CA GLU A 588 -22.36 4.55 -19.18
C GLU A 588 -21.52 4.19 -20.41
N VAL A 589 -20.60 5.07 -20.82
CA VAL A 589 -19.72 4.86 -22.00
C VAL A 589 -18.72 3.72 -21.79
N ASP A 590 -18.06 3.67 -20.63
CA ASP A 590 -16.99 2.70 -20.40
C ASP A 590 -17.49 1.35 -19.86
N GLY A 591 -18.76 1.27 -19.44
CA GLY A 591 -19.35 0.07 -18.85
C GLY A 591 -18.95 -0.15 -17.38
N PRO A 592 -19.57 -1.14 -16.70
CA PRO A 592 -19.44 -1.25 -15.26
C PRO A 592 -18.08 -1.70 -14.74
N ASP A 593 -17.36 -2.51 -15.50
CA ASP A 593 -16.16 -3.22 -15.01
C ASP A 593 -14.84 -2.61 -15.52
N SER A 594 -14.94 -1.51 -16.29
CA SER A 594 -13.77 -0.80 -16.79
C SER A 594 -13.12 0.04 -15.70
N GLU A 595 -11.79 0.11 -15.70
CA GLU A 595 -11.03 0.97 -14.79
C GLU A 595 -11.49 2.43 -14.89
N THR A 596 -11.64 2.97 -16.11
CA THR A 596 -12.11 4.34 -16.32
C THR A 596 -13.51 4.56 -15.77
N GLY A 597 -14.43 3.60 -15.93
CA GLY A 597 -15.77 3.64 -15.35
C GLY A 597 -15.75 3.61 -13.82
N LEU A 598 -14.90 2.78 -13.20
CA LEU A 598 -14.73 2.72 -11.75
C LEU A 598 -14.14 4.02 -11.19
N ILE A 599 -13.16 4.63 -11.86
CA ILE A 599 -12.63 5.93 -11.45
C ILE A 599 -13.70 7.03 -11.64
N ALA A 600 -14.52 6.99 -12.70
CA ALA A 600 -15.64 7.92 -12.86
C ALA A 600 -16.67 7.81 -11.72
N ARG A 601 -16.94 6.59 -11.23
CA ARG A 601 -17.76 6.38 -10.02
C ARG A 601 -17.08 6.94 -8.78
N ASN A 602 -15.78 6.75 -8.61
CA ASN A 602 -15.05 7.35 -7.50
C ASN A 602 -15.18 8.88 -7.51
N ASN A 603 -14.99 9.51 -8.67
CA ASN A 603 -15.17 10.96 -8.82
C ASN A 603 -16.60 11.39 -8.48
N ARG A 604 -17.60 10.52 -8.71
CA ARG A 604 -18.99 10.76 -8.29
C ARG A 604 -19.16 10.65 -6.77
N VAL A 605 -18.49 9.70 -6.12
CA VAL A 605 -18.44 9.60 -4.65
C VAL A 605 -17.87 10.88 -4.06
N ASP A 606 -16.73 11.34 -4.59
CA ASP A 606 -16.12 12.61 -4.18
C ASP A 606 -17.08 13.80 -4.38
N GLN A 607 -17.71 13.90 -5.56
CA GLN A 607 -18.69 14.96 -5.83
C GLN A 607 -19.88 14.93 -4.86
N LEU A 608 -20.35 13.75 -4.44
CA LEU A 608 -21.38 13.63 -3.41
C LEU A 608 -20.90 14.18 -2.06
N MET A 609 -19.63 13.96 -1.69
CA MET A 609 -19.03 14.55 -0.48
C MET A 609 -18.89 16.06 -0.58
N VAL A 610 -18.50 16.60 -1.74
CA VAL A 610 -18.44 18.05 -2.00
C VAL A 610 -19.81 18.70 -1.78
N MET A 611 -20.89 18.04 -2.21
CA MET A 611 -22.27 18.48 -1.96
C MET A 611 -22.77 18.18 -0.54
N GLY A 612 -21.96 17.59 0.34
CA GLY A 612 -22.37 17.21 1.70
C GLY A 612 -23.36 16.05 1.77
N ARG A 613 -23.54 15.28 0.69
CA ARG A 613 -24.45 14.12 0.58
C ARG A 613 -23.73 12.83 1.00
N TYR A 614 -23.21 12.81 2.21
CA TYR A 614 -22.31 11.75 2.68
C TYR A 614 -22.95 10.36 2.74
N ALA A 615 -24.25 10.26 3.08
CA ALA A 615 -24.94 8.97 3.09
C ALA A 615 -24.98 8.33 1.69
N GLU A 616 -25.30 9.12 0.68
CA GLU A 616 -25.29 8.66 -0.71
C GLU A 616 -23.88 8.39 -1.23
N ALA A 617 -22.88 9.14 -0.74
CA ALA A 617 -21.47 8.89 -1.04
C ALA A 617 -21.03 7.52 -0.49
N VAL A 618 -21.39 7.18 0.76
CA VAL A 618 -21.12 5.86 1.34
C VAL A 618 -21.79 4.76 0.50
N ASP A 619 -23.08 4.88 0.24
CA ASP A 619 -23.82 3.86 -0.53
C ASP A 619 -23.26 3.69 -1.95
N ALA A 620 -22.93 4.78 -2.63
CA ALA A 620 -22.35 4.74 -3.97
C ALA A 620 -20.93 4.16 -3.95
N GLY A 621 -20.12 4.51 -2.95
CA GLY A 621 -18.75 4.06 -2.82
C GLY A 621 -18.65 2.60 -2.42
N LEU A 622 -19.47 2.11 -1.50
CA LEU A 622 -19.53 0.68 -1.15
C LEU A 622 -19.90 -0.18 -2.36
N ARG A 623 -20.91 0.24 -3.14
CA ARG A 623 -21.24 -0.43 -4.41
C ARG A 623 -20.10 -0.38 -5.42
N ALA A 624 -19.37 0.73 -5.48
CA ALA A 624 -18.23 0.86 -6.38
C ALA A 624 -17.05 -0.02 -5.92
N ILE A 625 -16.85 -0.23 -4.62
CA ILE A 625 -15.88 -1.19 -4.06
C ILE A 625 -16.30 -2.62 -4.42
N GLU A 626 -17.55 -2.99 -4.18
CA GLU A 626 -18.08 -4.32 -4.57
C GLU A 626 -17.87 -4.57 -6.06
N GLN A 627 -18.12 -3.58 -6.91
CA GLN A 627 -17.88 -3.65 -8.35
C GLN A 627 -16.39 -3.71 -8.69
N ALA A 628 -15.53 -2.95 -8.01
CA ALA A 628 -14.09 -3.02 -8.24
C ALA A 628 -13.54 -4.40 -7.88
N ILE A 629 -13.98 -4.98 -6.74
CA ILE A 629 -13.62 -6.34 -6.32
C ILE A 629 -14.18 -7.36 -7.32
N ALA A 630 -15.45 -7.23 -7.73
CA ALA A 630 -16.07 -8.11 -8.72
C ALA A 630 -15.46 -7.94 -10.13
N ALA A 631 -14.79 -6.83 -10.42
CA ALA A 631 -14.02 -6.65 -11.65
C ALA A 631 -12.54 -7.06 -11.47
N GLY A 632 -12.12 -7.42 -10.25
CA GLY A 632 -10.74 -7.61 -9.76
C GLY A 632 -9.80 -6.48 -10.13
N ARG A 633 -10.26 -5.28 -9.81
CA ARG A 633 -9.59 -3.99 -10.01
C ARG A 633 -9.41 -3.27 -8.67
N GLU A 634 -9.53 -3.96 -7.54
CA GLU A 634 -9.46 -3.33 -6.23
C GLU A 634 -8.07 -2.73 -5.99
N ARG A 635 -7.01 -3.36 -6.47
CA ARG A 635 -5.65 -2.84 -6.38
C ARG A 635 -5.45 -1.61 -7.27
N SER A 636 -5.92 -1.68 -8.51
CA SER A 636 -5.69 -0.60 -9.48
C SER A 636 -6.49 0.66 -9.17
N CYS A 637 -7.75 0.52 -8.71
CA CYS A 637 -8.63 1.66 -8.49
C CYS A 637 -9.37 1.68 -7.15
N GLY A 638 -9.39 0.56 -6.42
CA GLY A 638 -10.10 0.44 -5.14
C GLY A 638 -9.52 1.37 -4.06
N GLY A 639 -8.21 1.62 -4.05
CA GLY A 639 -7.60 2.57 -3.10
C GLY A 639 -8.28 3.94 -3.10
N TYR A 640 -8.62 4.46 -4.29
CA TYR A 640 -9.30 5.75 -4.43
C TYR A 640 -10.68 5.73 -3.78
N ILE A 641 -11.43 4.66 -4.06
CA ILE A 641 -12.80 4.49 -3.59
C ILE A 641 -12.82 4.27 -2.08
N HIS A 642 -11.91 3.44 -1.55
CA HIS A 642 -11.76 3.20 -0.12
C HIS A 642 -11.42 4.47 0.65
N ALA A 643 -10.51 5.31 0.16
CA ALA A 643 -10.16 6.58 0.82
C ALA A 643 -11.37 7.53 0.90
N ASN A 644 -12.12 7.68 -0.21
CA ASN A 644 -13.31 8.52 -0.25
C ASN A 644 -14.46 7.96 0.62
N VAL A 645 -14.67 6.63 0.61
CA VAL A 645 -15.65 5.97 1.49
C VAL A 645 -15.28 6.16 2.96
N ALA A 646 -14.00 6.06 3.30
CA ALA A 646 -13.53 6.30 4.67
C ALA A 646 -13.84 7.73 5.12
N GLU A 647 -13.56 8.73 4.28
CA GLU A 647 -13.89 10.13 4.60
C GLU A 647 -15.40 10.36 4.73
N ALA A 648 -16.21 9.74 3.87
CA ALA A 648 -17.67 9.82 3.95
C ALA A 648 -18.25 9.13 5.20
N LEU A 649 -17.71 7.96 5.59
CA LEU A 649 -18.08 7.25 6.82
C LEU A 649 -17.69 8.05 8.07
N ALA A 650 -16.49 8.64 8.09
CA ALA A 650 -16.04 9.49 9.19
C ALA A 650 -16.92 10.74 9.32
N ALA A 651 -17.31 11.36 8.20
CA ALA A 651 -18.24 12.49 8.20
C ALA A 651 -19.63 12.14 8.79
N ARG A 652 -19.98 10.85 8.80
CA ARG A 652 -21.23 10.28 9.36
C ARG A 652 -21.07 9.71 10.77
N GLY A 653 -19.92 9.85 11.42
CA GLY A 653 -19.65 9.31 12.76
C GLY A 653 -19.40 7.81 12.81
N ARG A 654 -19.28 7.13 11.65
CA ARG A 654 -19.01 5.67 11.55
C ARG A 654 -17.51 5.40 11.54
N VAL A 655 -16.83 5.76 12.64
CA VAL A 655 -15.36 5.83 12.73
C VAL A 655 -14.67 4.48 12.55
N ASP A 656 -15.19 3.40 13.13
CA ASP A 656 -14.58 2.07 13.02
C ASP A 656 -14.57 1.55 11.57
N GLU A 657 -15.68 1.77 10.87
CA GLU A 657 -15.79 1.43 9.45
C GLU A 657 -14.89 2.33 8.61
N ALA A 658 -14.85 3.64 8.91
CA ALA A 658 -13.94 4.57 8.26
C ALA A 658 -12.48 4.13 8.37
N PHE A 659 -12.05 3.71 9.57
CA PHE A 659 -10.71 3.20 9.81
C PHE A 659 -10.42 1.95 8.95
N THR A 660 -11.38 1.03 8.86
CA THR A 660 -11.26 -0.18 8.06
C THR A 660 -11.03 0.12 6.58
N HIS A 661 -11.74 1.10 6.02
CA HIS A 661 -11.56 1.52 4.63
C HIS A 661 -10.29 2.35 4.42
N ALA A 662 -9.97 3.28 5.32
CA ALA A 662 -8.74 4.09 5.23
C ALA A 662 -7.50 3.20 5.27
N HIS A 663 -7.48 2.22 6.18
CA HIS A 663 -6.40 1.26 6.27
C HIS A 663 -6.28 0.42 4.99
N ARG A 664 -7.40 -0.04 4.41
CA ARG A 664 -7.37 -0.77 3.11
C ARG A 664 -6.77 0.09 2.02
N ALA A 665 -7.19 1.36 1.89
CA ALA A 665 -6.60 2.29 0.94
C ALA A 665 -5.09 2.48 1.15
N SER A 666 -4.64 2.64 2.40
CA SER A 666 -3.21 2.74 2.70
C SER A 666 -2.45 1.49 2.27
N VAL A 667 -3.01 0.29 2.49
CA VAL A 667 -2.33 -0.95 2.08
C VAL A 667 -2.26 -1.08 0.56
N LEU A 668 -3.34 -0.76 -0.16
CA LEU A 668 -3.36 -0.79 -1.63
C LEU A 668 -2.34 0.18 -2.26
N TRP A 669 -1.93 1.24 -1.54
CA TRP A 669 -0.98 2.25 -2.02
C TRP A 669 0.40 2.24 -1.35
N ARG A 670 0.69 1.29 -0.46
CA ARG A 670 2.02 1.16 0.14
C ARG A 670 3.07 0.89 -0.96
N GLY A 671 4.12 1.70 -0.99
CA GLY A 671 5.20 1.58 -1.98
C GLY A 671 4.88 2.15 -3.36
N GLU A 672 3.62 2.51 -3.63
CA GLU A 672 3.12 2.91 -4.95
C GLU A 672 3.20 4.43 -5.22
N SER A 673 2.88 5.25 -4.22
CA SER A 673 2.97 6.72 -4.29
C SER A 673 2.91 7.32 -2.90
N GLY A 674 3.82 8.26 -2.61
CA GLY A 674 3.76 9.04 -1.37
C GLY A 674 2.48 9.86 -1.28
N ARG A 675 2.04 10.47 -2.39
CA ARG A 675 0.82 11.30 -2.43
C ARG A 675 -0.44 10.49 -2.14
N TRP A 676 -0.63 9.35 -2.80
CA TRP A 676 -1.82 8.53 -2.56
C TRP A 676 -1.83 7.94 -1.15
N LEU A 677 -0.67 7.51 -0.65
CA LEU A 677 -0.54 7.10 0.75
C LEU A 677 -0.93 8.23 1.72
N SER A 678 -0.51 9.47 1.45
CA SER A 678 -0.90 10.66 2.22
C SER A 678 -2.43 10.82 2.28
N ILE A 679 -3.12 10.67 1.15
CA ILE A 679 -4.59 10.79 1.09
C ILE A 679 -5.28 9.72 1.95
N ALA A 680 -4.83 8.46 1.88
CA ALA A 680 -5.41 7.38 2.70
C ALA A 680 -5.15 7.60 4.20
N GLN A 681 -3.91 7.93 4.57
CA GLN A 681 -3.52 8.18 5.95
C GLN A 681 -4.13 9.47 6.52
N ARG A 682 -4.45 10.46 5.67
CA ARG A 682 -5.22 11.64 6.06
C ARG A 682 -6.62 11.27 6.52
N ALA A 683 -7.30 10.36 5.81
CA ALA A 683 -8.63 9.89 6.22
C ALA A 683 -8.59 9.18 7.59
N GLU A 684 -7.57 8.33 7.80
CA GLU A 684 -7.30 7.68 9.09
C GLU A 684 -7.01 8.71 10.20
N ALA A 685 -6.10 9.64 9.94
CA ALA A 685 -5.72 10.72 10.86
C ALA A 685 -6.91 11.61 11.24
N GLY A 686 -7.78 11.91 10.27
CA GLY A 686 -9.01 12.68 10.50
C GLY A 686 -9.99 11.94 11.41
N ALA A 687 -10.23 10.66 11.17
CA ALA A 687 -11.13 9.85 12.00
C ALA A 687 -10.62 9.76 13.45
N LEU A 688 -9.32 9.50 13.65
CA LEU A 688 -8.68 9.46 14.97
C LEU A 688 -8.77 10.80 15.72
N LEU A 689 -8.48 11.91 15.02
CA LEU A 689 -8.54 13.23 15.62
C LEU A 689 -9.95 13.55 16.15
N TRP A 690 -10.98 13.34 15.33
CA TRP A 690 -12.35 13.65 15.73
C TRP A 690 -12.88 12.70 16.81
N ASP A 691 -12.42 11.45 16.82
CA ASP A 691 -12.70 10.49 17.90
C ASP A 691 -11.92 10.75 19.20
N GLY A 692 -11.00 11.72 19.19
CA GLY A 692 -10.24 12.17 20.35
C GLY A 692 -8.88 11.49 20.57
N ASP A 693 -8.47 10.58 19.69
CA ASP A 693 -7.14 9.94 19.71
C ASP A 693 -6.08 10.86 19.06
N THR A 694 -5.79 11.95 19.77
CA THR A 694 -4.85 12.98 19.28
C THR A 694 -3.41 12.45 19.22
N GLU A 695 -3.05 11.47 20.06
CA GLU A 695 -1.71 10.90 20.07
C GLU A 695 -1.40 10.15 18.78
N ARG A 696 -2.30 9.26 18.33
CA ARG A 696 -2.12 8.54 17.07
C ARG A 696 -2.20 9.47 15.86
N PHE A 697 -3.10 10.45 15.89
CA PHE A 697 -3.13 11.51 14.87
C PHE A 697 -1.75 12.19 14.72
N LEU A 698 -1.13 12.61 15.83
CA LEU A 698 0.18 13.27 15.79
C LEU A 698 1.30 12.36 15.29
N ALA A 699 1.22 11.06 15.58
CA ALA A 699 2.17 10.07 15.06
C ALA A 699 2.11 9.97 13.54
N ILE A 700 0.90 9.83 12.96
CA ILE A 700 0.69 9.78 11.51
C ILE A 700 1.14 11.10 10.87
N ALA A 701 0.75 12.25 11.43
CA ALA A 701 1.13 13.56 10.90
C ALA A 701 2.66 13.80 10.94
N ALA A 702 3.37 13.23 11.92
CA ALA A 702 4.82 13.30 11.98
C ALA A 702 5.49 12.43 10.91
N GLU A 703 4.98 11.22 10.68
CA GLU A 703 5.48 10.29 9.67
C GLU A 703 5.34 10.86 8.25
N LEU A 704 4.20 11.49 7.95
CA LEU A 704 3.90 12.03 6.63
C LEU A 704 4.46 13.41 6.32
N ARG A 705 5.01 14.11 7.32
CA ARG A 705 5.53 15.47 7.13
C ARG A 705 6.49 15.61 5.93
N PRO A 706 7.46 14.70 5.69
CA PRO A 706 8.35 14.81 4.54
C PRO A 706 7.62 14.66 3.21
N VAL A 707 6.56 13.84 3.17
CA VAL A 707 5.75 13.63 1.97
C VAL A 707 4.94 14.88 1.66
N VAL A 708 4.25 15.43 2.66
CA VAL A 708 3.45 16.66 2.52
C VAL A 708 4.33 17.84 2.09
N GLN A 709 5.55 17.95 2.63
CA GLN A 709 6.52 18.97 2.21
C GLN A 709 7.00 18.79 0.77
N ALA A 710 7.13 17.56 0.29
CA ALA A 710 7.58 17.29 -1.08
C ALA A 710 6.50 17.60 -2.14
N ILE A 711 5.25 17.78 -1.73
CA ILE A 711 4.10 18.09 -2.61
C ILE A 711 3.50 19.47 -2.29
N GLU A 712 4.31 20.41 -1.78
CA GLU A 712 3.82 21.72 -1.32
C GLU A 712 3.14 22.57 -2.42
N ASP A 713 3.41 22.28 -3.69
CA ASP A 713 2.71 22.88 -4.84
C ASP A 713 1.26 22.33 -5.02
N ASP A 714 0.91 21.22 -4.36
CA ASP A 714 -0.46 20.71 -4.29
C ASP A 714 -1.25 21.48 -3.22
N VAL A 715 -1.92 22.55 -3.66
CA VAL A 715 -2.74 23.44 -2.80
C VAL A 715 -3.82 22.67 -2.05
N GLU A 716 -4.43 21.65 -2.66
CA GLU A 716 -5.53 20.89 -2.07
C GLU A 716 -5.04 20.01 -0.92
N GLU A 717 -4.00 19.20 -1.15
CA GLU A 717 -3.47 18.30 -0.12
C GLU A 717 -2.83 19.08 1.04
N THR A 718 -2.15 20.19 0.73
CA THR A 718 -1.62 21.12 1.73
C THR A 718 -2.74 21.71 2.60
N ALA A 719 -3.83 22.17 1.99
CA ALA A 719 -5.00 22.70 2.71
C ALA A 719 -5.68 21.63 3.59
N ASN A 720 -5.74 20.40 3.10
CA ASN A 720 -6.36 19.27 3.77
C ASN A 720 -5.61 18.84 5.04
N TRP A 721 -4.28 18.81 5.03
CA TRP A 721 -3.47 18.59 6.23
C TRP A 721 -3.46 19.80 7.18
N ALA A 722 -3.38 21.01 6.63
CA ALA A 722 -3.44 22.25 7.40
C ALA A 722 -4.73 22.31 8.24
N ARG A 723 -5.87 21.92 7.65
CA ARG A 723 -7.14 21.79 8.37
C ARG A 723 -7.05 20.92 9.63
N LEU A 724 -6.55 19.68 9.50
CA LEU A 724 -6.50 18.75 10.65
C LEU A 724 -5.58 19.26 11.75
N ALA A 725 -4.44 19.86 11.38
CA ALA A 725 -3.52 20.47 12.32
C ALA A 725 -4.15 21.69 13.03
N ILE A 726 -4.92 22.52 12.32
CA ILE A 726 -5.69 23.63 12.91
C ILE A 726 -6.73 23.09 13.89
N ASP A 727 -7.53 22.09 13.51
CA ASP A 727 -8.57 21.51 14.39
C ASP A 727 -7.95 20.92 15.68
N ALA A 728 -6.83 20.22 15.57
CA ALA A 728 -6.10 19.68 16.73
C ALA A 728 -5.59 20.78 17.67
N ALA A 729 -4.97 21.82 17.11
CA ALA A 729 -4.45 22.94 17.88
C ALA A 729 -5.58 23.77 18.53
N VAL A 730 -6.66 24.05 17.81
CA VAL A 730 -7.85 24.72 18.35
C VAL A 730 -8.48 23.90 19.48
N SER A 731 -8.56 22.58 19.31
CA SER A 731 -9.07 21.71 20.37
C SER A 731 -8.22 21.78 21.64
N HIS A 732 -6.89 21.77 21.49
CA HIS A 732 -6.00 21.98 22.63
C HIS A 732 -6.21 23.36 23.28
N ALA A 733 -6.39 24.41 22.49
CA ALA A 733 -6.63 25.76 23.00
C ALA A 733 -7.97 25.90 23.77
N LEU A 734 -9.03 25.26 23.28
CA LEU A 734 -10.36 25.29 23.91
C LEU A 734 -10.39 24.53 25.25
N THR A 735 -9.57 23.49 25.38
CA THR A 735 -9.49 22.62 26.56
C THR A 735 -8.46 23.07 27.59
N THR A 736 -7.57 24.00 27.23
CA THR A 736 -6.53 24.58 28.10
C THR A 736 -6.79 26.06 28.41
N GLY A 737 -5.92 26.66 29.23
CA GLY A 737 -5.95 28.08 29.59
C GLY A 737 -4.56 28.72 29.47
N GLY A 738 -4.46 30.01 29.79
CA GLY A 738 -3.17 30.68 29.97
C GLY A 738 -2.25 30.66 28.75
N VAL A 739 -0.98 30.33 28.99
CA VAL A 739 0.11 30.33 27.99
C VAL A 739 -0.07 29.20 26.98
N GLU A 740 -0.53 28.02 27.42
CA GLU A 740 -0.77 26.86 26.57
C GLU A 740 -1.83 27.16 25.50
N ARG A 741 -2.93 27.83 25.89
CA ARG A 741 -3.94 28.29 24.93
C ARG A 741 -3.34 29.21 23.88
N ARG A 742 -2.58 30.23 24.32
CA ARG A 742 -1.95 31.20 23.42
C ARG A 742 -1.02 30.49 22.44
N ARG A 743 -0.18 29.58 22.93
CA ARG A 743 0.76 28.81 22.12
C ARG A 743 0.04 27.99 21.05
N ALA A 744 -1.03 27.29 21.42
CA ALA A 744 -1.80 26.49 20.48
C ALA A 744 -2.48 27.33 19.39
N VAL A 745 -3.06 28.48 19.73
CA VAL A 745 -3.65 29.38 18.72
C VAL A 745 -2.59 29.97 17.81
N THR A 746 -1.44 30.40 18.35
CA THR A 746 -0.33 30.89 17.52
C THR A 746 0.17 29.81 16.56
N GLN A 747 0.28 28.56 17.01
CA GLN A 747 0.62 27.44 16.14
C GLN A 747 -0.45 27.22 15.05
N ALA A 748 -1.73 27.30 15.39
CA ALA A 748 -2.82 27.16 14.43
C ALA A 748 -2.82 28.30 13.39
N LEU A 749 -2.52 29.55 13.79
CA LEU A 749 -2.40 30.69 12.87
C LEU A 749 -1.19 30.54 11.93
N GLU A 750 -0.08 29.99 12.42
CA GLU A 750 1.08 29.66 11.58
C GLU A 750 0.71 28.63 10.51
N THR A 751 -0.02 27.57 10.89
CA THR A 751 -0.54 26.58 9.93
C THR A 751 -1.58 27.19 8.98
N ALA A 752 -2.36 28.17 9.43
CA ALA A 752 -3.38 28.85 8.62
C ALA A 752 -2.79 29.77 7.54
N ARG A 753 -1.46 29.95 7.43
CA ARG A 753 -0.80 30.71 6.35
C ARG A 753 -1.18 30.25 4.94
N VAL A 754 -1.61 29.01 4.79
CA VAL A 754 -2.18 28.48 3.53
C VAL A 754 -3.36 29.34 3.03
N LEU A 755 -4.12 29.98 3.92
CA LEU A 755 -5.21 30.91 3.56
C LEU A 755 -4.73 32.13 2.76
N ALA A 756 -3.47 32.54 2.91
CA ALA A 756 -2.90 33.68 2.19
C ALA A 756 -2.34 33.30 0.80
N ASN A 757 -2.45 32.05 0.37
CA ASN A 757 -2.04 31.64 -0.97
C ASN A 757 -2.92 32.33 -2.03
N PRO A 758 -2.34 33.03 -3.02
CA PRO A 758 -3.09 33.78 -4.02
C PRO A 758 -3.94 32.92 -4.96
N ASP A 759 -3.59 31.64 -5.12
CA ASP A 759 -4.30 30.71 -6.00
C ASP A 759 -5.44 29.98 -5.27
N LEU A 760 -5.45 30.00 -3.94
CA LEU A 760 -6.48 29.35 -3.11
C LEU A 760 -7.93 29.69 -3.51
N PRO A 761 -8.29 30.94 -3.90
CA PRO A 761 -9.65 31.26 -4.33
C PRO A 761 -10.14 30.44 -5.54
N GLU A 762 -9.26 30.01 -6.43
CA GLU A 762 -9.60 29.14 -7.56
C GLU A 762 -9.96 27.71 -7.11
N HIS A 763 -9.59 27.34 -5.88
CA HIS A 763 -9.81 26.04 -5.26
C HIS A 763 -10.89 26.06 -4.16
N ALA A 764 -11.73 27.10 -4.09
CA ALA A 764 -12.67 27.34 -2.99
C ALA A 764 -13.57 26.12 -2.65
N VAL A 765 -14.00 25.37 -3.68
CA VAL A 765 -14.86 24.18 -3.51
C VAL A 765 -14.13 23.01 -2.83
N VAL A 766 -12.88 22.76 -3.22
CA VAL A 766 -12.10 21.62 -2.71
C VAL A 766 -11.51 21.92 -1.33
N VAL A 767 -11.11 23.18 -1.06
CA VAL A 767 -10.55 23.60 0.25
C VAL A 767 -11.60 24.03 1.28
N ARG A 768 -12.89 23.76 1.03
CA ARG A 768 -14.04 24.19 1.84
C ARG A 768 -13.90 23.95 3.35
N ASP A 769 -13.29 22.85 3.75
CA ASP A 769 -13.16 22.52 5.17
C ASP A 769 -12.04 23.31 5.87
N LEU A 770 -11.00 23.69 5.12
CA LEU A 770 -9.99 24.63 5.59
C LEU A 770 -10.62 25.98 5.91
N LEU A 771 -11.58 26.46 5.11
CA LEU A 771 -12.24 27.75 5.32
C LEU A 771 -13.03 27.78 6.64
N VAL A 772 -13.69 26.68 7.00
CA VAL A 772 -14.39 26.57 8.29
C VAL A 772 -13.39 26.60 9.46
N SER A 773 -12.31 25.83 9.35
CA SER A 773 -11.31 25.69 10.43
C SER A 773 -10.47 26.96 10.58
N GLY A 774 -10.11 27.59 9.47
CA GLY A 774 -9.46 28.89 9.35
C GLY A 774 -10.30 30.02 9.94
N GLY A 775 -11.59 30.07 9.59
CA GLY A 775 -12.53 31.02 10.18
C GLY A 775 -12.63 30.86 11.70
N ARG A 776 -12.68 29.62 12.21
CA ARG A 776 -12.73 29.33 13.64
C ARG A 776 -11.49 29.85 14.37
N VAL A 777 -10.28 29.54 13.88
CA VAL A 777 -9.04 29.98 14.54
C VAL A 777 -8.91 31.51 14.52
N LEU A 778 -9.28 32.18 13.42
CA LEU A 778 -9.24 33.64 13.33
C LEU A 778 -10.25 34.29 14.30
N ALA A 779 -11.48 33.78 14.37
CA ALA A 779 -12.49 34.28 15.31
C ALA A 779 -12.05 34.09 16.78
N LEU A 780 -11.47 32.93 17.12
CA LEU A 780 -10.92 32.67 18.46
C LEU A 780 -9.70 33.54 18.77
N ALA A 781 -8.83 33.79 17.79
CA ALA A 781 -7.69 34.68 17.96
C ALA A 781 -8.15 36.10 18.28
N ALA A 782 -9.15 36.62 17.56
CA ALA A 782 -9.75 37.92 17.84
C ALA A 782 -10.39 37.97 19.23
N GLU A 783 -11.18 36.97 19.61
CA GLU A 783 -11.82 36.87 20.92
C GLU A 783 -10.81 36.87 22.07
N TRP A 784 -9.69 36.17 21.93
CA TRP A 784 -8.65 36.09 22.96
C TRP A 784 -7.54 37.14 22.81
N GLY A 785 -7.72 38.10 21.90
CA GLY A 785 -6.77 39.18 21.64
C GLY A 785 -5.39 38.66 21.25
N ILE A 786 -5.31 37.65 20.39
CA ILE A 786 -4.08 37.11 19.79
C ILE A 786 -4.00 37.68 18.37
N GLU A 787 -2.91 38.39 18.07
CA GLU A 787 -2.72 39.03 16.77
C GLU A 787 -2.54 37.97 15.66
N ALA A 788 -3.28 38.14 14.58
CA ALA A 788 -3.20 37.32 13.37
C ALA A 788 -2.75 38.21 12.20
N ASP A 789 -2.04 37.62 11.23
CA ASP A 789 -1.66 38.32 10.01
C ASP A 789 -2.92 38.72 9.21
N PRO A 790 -3.12 40.01 8.87
CA PRO A 790 -4.26 40.47 8.09
C PRO A 790 -4.44 39.78 6.74
N ALA A 791 -3.36 39.23 6.16
CA ALA A 791 -3.43 38.46 4.92
C ALA A 791 -4.30 37.20 5.05
N LEU A 792 -4.37 36.60 6.24
CA LEU A 792 -5.18 35.39 6.49
C LEU A 792 -6.67 35.70 6.38
N GLU A 793 -7.13 36.80 6.97
CA GLU A 793 -8.51 37.24 6.85
C GLU A 793 -8.84 37.61 5.40
N ALA A 794 -7.96 38.36 4.73
CA ALA A 794 -8.16 38.76 3.35
C ALA A 794 -8.30 37.54 2.41
N GLY A 795 -7.44 36.55 2.57
CA GLY A 795 -7.48 35.30 1.81
C GLY A 795 -8.69 34.43 2.13
N LEU A 796 -9.07 34.31 3.42
CA LEU A 796 -10.32 33.65 3.82
C LEU A 796 -11.53 34.30 3.16
N ARG A 797 -11.64 35.63 3.22
CA ARG A 797 -12.76 36.39 2.65
C ARG A 797 -12.83 36.23 1.13
N ALA A 798 -11.70 36.40 0.44
CA ALA A 798 -11.60 36.23 -1.02
C ALA A 798 -12.04 34.82 -1.46
N THR A 799 -11.67 33.79 -0.70
CA THR A 799 -12.02 32.40 -1.02
C THR A 799 -13.49 32.10 -0.70
N VAL A 800 -14.01 32.57 0.44
CA VAL A 800 -15.43 32.41 0.81
C VAL A 800 -16.35 33.14 -0.18
N ASP A 801 -15.95 34.28 -0.74
CA ASP A 801 -16.73 35.01 -1.74
C ASP A 801 -16.88 34.26 -3.08
N ARG A 802 -15.96 33.34 -3.39
CA ARG A 802 -16.03 32.45 -4.56
C ARG A 802 -16.71 31.12 -4.29
N PHE A 803 -16.96 30.77 -3.03
CA PHE A 803 -17.58 29.51 -2.67
C PHE A 803 -19.07 29.49 -3.06
N PRO A 804 -19.58 28.44 -3.75
CA PRO A 804 -20.98 28.38 -4.16
C PRO A 804 -21.90 28.30 -2.93
N ALA A 805 -23.00 29.05 -2.96
CA ALA A 805 -24.02 29.07 -1.91
C ALA A 805 -25.34 28.45 -2.39
N ASP A 806 -25.25 27.24 -2.97
CA ASP A 806 -26.43 26.49 -3.40
C ASP A 806 -27.09 25.77 -2.20
N ARG A 807 -28.18 25.02 -2.46
CA ARG A 807 -28.92 24.32 -1.40
C ARG A 807 -28.10 23.30 -0.62
N TRP A 808 -27.08 22.71 -1.25
CA TRP A 808 -26.27 21.61 -0.70
C TRP A 808 -25.10 22.15 0.12
N THR A 809 -24.48 23.24 -0.35
CA THR A 809 -23.34 23.86 0.32
C THR A 809 -23.72 24.93 1.35
N ARG A 810 -25.02 25.29 1.43
CA ARG A 810 -25.57 26.30 2.35
C ARG A 810 -25.10 26.18 3.81
N PRO A 811 -25.10 24.99 4.46
CA PRO A 811 -24.70 24.90 5.86
C PRO A 811 -23.22 25.29 6.09
N MET A 812 -22.34 24.90 5.16
CA MET A 812 -20.93 25.26 5.21
C MET A 812 -20.71 26.74 4.94
N HIS A 813 -21.34 27.29 3.89
CA HIS A 813 -21.25 28.71 3.57
C HIS A 813 -21.79 29.57 4.73
N ALA A 814 -22.91 29.19 5.35
CA ALA A 814 -23.44 29.87 6.52
C ALA A 814 -22.46 29.85 7.71
N THR A 815 -21.79 28.72 7.94
CA THR A 815 -20.77 28.59 9.00
C THR A 815 -19.57 29.51 8.73
N MET A 816 -19.05 29.52 7.49
CA MET A 816 -17.94 30.40 7.10
C MET A 816 -18.29 31.88 7.29
N ARG A 817 -19.51 32.28 6.88
CA ARG A 817 -20.01 33.66 7.04
C ARG A 817 -20.23 34.03 8.51
N ALA A 818 -20.66 33.09 9.35
CA ALA A 818 -20.80 33.32 10.78
C ALA A 818 -19.44 33.60 11.44
N TYR A 819 -18.40 32.82 11.11
CA TYR A 819 -17.04 33.09 11.62
C TYR A 819 -16.47 34.42 11.13
N LEU A 820 -16.68 34.80 9.86
CA LEU A 820 -16.27 36.12 9.36
C LEU A 820 -16.99 37.27 10.07
N ALA A 821 -18.27 37.10 10.41
CA ALA A 821 -19.04 38.09 11.16
C ALA A 821 -18.59 38.18 12.63
N ASP A 822 -18.21 37.05 13.24
CA ASP A 822 -17.66 37.01 14.58
C ASP A 822 -16.30 37.70 14.65
N LEU A 823 -15.43 37.48 13.65
CA LEU A 823 -14.16 38.18 13.49
C LEU A 823 -14.33 39.70 13.36
N ALA A 824 -15.37 40.14 12.63
CA ALA A 824 -15.68 41.57 12.46
C ALA A 824 -16.34 42.21 13.70
N GLY A 825 -16.77 41.42 14.69
CA GLY A 825 -17.49 41.91 15.86
C GLY A 825 -18.94 42.34 15.57
N ASP A 826 -19.57 41.78 14.53
CA ASP A 826 -20.96 42.13 14.15
C ASP A 826 -21.96 41.67 15.22
N GLY A 827 -22.92 42.52 15.60
CA GLY A 827 -23.60 42.50 16.91
C GLY A 827 -24.70 41.47 17.22
N ASP A 828 -25.09 40.55 16.33
CA ASP A 828 -26.12 39.51 16.63
C ASP A 828 -25.59 38.07 16.45
N ARG A 829 -24.67 37.68 17.35
CA ARG A 829 -24.03 36.36 17.34
C ARG A 829 -25.03 35.22 17.57
N LEU A 830 -26.00 35.39 18.47
CA LEU A 830 -26.97 34.34 18.81
C LEU A 830 -27.88 33.99 17.64
N SER A 831 -28.45 34.99 16.96
CA SER A 831 -29.31 34.75 15.78
C SER A 831 -28.55 34.06 14.65
N ARG A 832 -27.30 34.50 14.39
CA ARG A 832 -26.44 33.87 13.38
C ARG A 832 -26.18 32.40 13.67
N TRP A 833 -25.71 32.07 14.89
CA TRP A 833 -25.40 30.68 15.24
C TRP A 833 -26.65 29.81 15.43
N THR A 834 -27.81 30.41 15.70
CA THR A 834 -29.12 29.71 15.63
C THR A 834 -29.39 29.28 14.19
N ALA A 835 -29.25 30.18 13.22
CA ALA A 835 -29.46 29.86 11.81
C ALA A 835 -28.45 28.81 11.30
N VAL A 836 -27.18 28.86 11.74
CA VAL A 836 -26.16 27.86 11.39
C VAL A 836 -26.48 26.49 12.00
N ARG A 837 -26.86 26.43 13.28
CA ARG A 837 -27.31 25.20 13.94
C ARG A 837 -28.48 24.57 13.17
N ASP A 838 -29.48 25.37 12.83
CA ASP A 838 -30.67 24.88 12.14
C ASP A 838 -30.35 24.42 10.71
N ALA A 839 -29.45 25.12 10.01
CA ALA A 839 -28.99 24.72 8.68
C ALA A 839 -28.14 23.43 8.70
N THR A 840 -27.38 23.18 9.77
CA THR A 840 -26.53 21.99 9.91
C THR A 840 -27.25 20.78 10.51
N ALA A 841 -28.41 20.98 11.13
CA ALA A 841 -29.28 19.92 11.67
C ALA A 841 -30.05 19.14 10.59
N VAL A 842 -29.90 19.48 9.31
CA VAL A 842 -30.55 18.77 8.20
C VAL A 842 -30.01 17.35 8.09
N GLU A 843 -30.92 16.38 7.94
CA GLU A 843 -30.61 14.96 7.75
C GLU A 843 -29.64 14.77 6.58
N GLY A 844 -28.54 14.02 6.79
CA GLY A 844 -27.54 13.79 5.75
C GLY A 844 -26.20 14.49 5.96
N GLY A 845 -26.16 15.59 6.71
CA GLY A 845 -25.00 16.47 6.86
C GLY A 845 -23.81 15.89 7.64
N ARG A 846 -22.69 16.63 7.64
CA ARG A 846 -21.47 16.27 8.36
C ARG A 846 -21.66 16.41 9.87
N VAL A 847 -21.48 15.32 10.60
CA VAL A 847 -21.66 15.24 12.06
C VAL A 847 -20.78 16.25 12.79
N ALA A 848 -19.48 16.28 12.48
CA ALA A 848 -18.54 17.20 13.12
C ALA A 848 -18.92 18.69 12.94
N LEU A 849 -19.45 19.05 11.76
CA LEU A 849 -19.90 20.42 11.49
C LEU A 849 -21.15 20.77 12.33
N ALA A 850 -22.13 19.87 12.39
CA ALA A 850 -23.35 20.08 13.16
C ALA A 850 -23.08 20.17 14.67
N LEU A 851 -22.21 19.31 15.22
CA LEU A 851 -21.82 19.35 16.62
C LEU A 851 -21.01 20.61 16.96
N THR A 852 -20.13 21.04 16.05
CA THR A 852 -19.43 22.34 16.20
C THR A 852 -20.42 23.51 16.18
N ALA A 853 -21.40 23.52 15.26
CA ALA A 853 -22.41 24.58 15.20
C ALA A 853 -23.24 24.65 16.50
N ARG A 854 -23.56 23.50 17.10
CA ARG A 854 -24.22 23.44 18.43
C ARG A 854 -23.32 23.96 19.54
N TYR A 855 -22.02 23.68 19.50
CA TYR A 855 -21.05 24.24 20.45
C TYR A 855 -21.00 25.78 20.36
N GLU A 856 -20.88 26.32 19.16
CA GLU A 856 -20.83 27.78 18.94
C GLU A 856 -22.14 28.46 19.28
N HIS A 857 -23.28 27.82 19.00
CA HIS A 857 -24.60 28.28 19.46
C HIS A 857 -24.67 28.32 20.99
N ALA A 858 -24.15 27.31 21.69
CA ALA A 858 -24.10 27.31 23.16
C ALA A 858 -23.18 28.41 23.71
N ARG A 859 -22.08 28.75 23.03
CA ARG A 859 -21.25 29.91 23.36
C ARG A 859 -21.98 31.22 23.14
N ALA A 860 -22.70 31.36 22.03
CA ALA A 860 -23.52 32.54 21.77
C ALA A 860 -24.66 32.72 22.80
N LEU A 861 -25.22 31.62 23.33
CA LEU A 861 -26.16 31.67 24.47
C LEU A 861 -25.49 32.20 25.74
N LEU A 862 -24.23 31.82 26.01
CA LEU A 862 -23.47 32.37 27.14
C LEU A 862 -23.23 33.88 26.97
N ASP A 863 -22.85 34.32 25.77
CA ASP A 863 -22.62 35.74 25.45
C ASP A 863 -23.91 36.55 25.61
N ALA A 864 -25.07 35.96 25.29
CA ALA A 864 -26.39 36.53 25.48
C ALA A 864 -26.92 36.44 26.94
N GLY A 865 -26.16 35.84 27.86
CA GLY A 865 -26.54 35.68 29.27
C GLY A 865 -27.53 34.53 29.55
N ALA A 866 -27.89 33.71 28.55
CA ALA A 866 -28.80 32.58 28.66
C ALA A 866 -28.12 31.32 29.26
N ARG A 867 -27.54 31.46 30.45
CA ARG A 867 -26.66 30.44 31.07
C ARG A 867 -27.32 29.07 31.25
N ALA A 868 -28.58 29.02 31.67
CA ALA A 868 -29.28 27.75 31.91
C ALA A 868 -29.48 26.97 30.61
N GLU A 869 -29.87 27.66 29.53
CA GLU A 869 -30.02 27.09 28.20
C GLU A 869 -28.68 26.64 27.63
N ALA A 870 -27.62 27.43 27.81
CA ALA A 870 -26.27 27.05 27.40
C ALA A 870 -25.78 25.78 28.12
N ILE A 871 -25.97 25.66 29.43
CA ILE A 871 -25.60 24.46 30.20
C ILE A 871 -26.36 23.24 29.68
N ALA A 872 -27.69 23.35 29.52
CA ALA A 872 -28.50 22.26 28.99
C ALA A 872 -28.04 21.83 27.58
N SER A 873 -27.75 22.82 26.72
CA SER A 873 -27.26 22.57 25.36
C SER A 873 -25.88 21.92 25.35
N LEU A 874 -24.96 22.32 26.24
CA LEU A 874 -23.62 21.74 26.35
C LEU A 874 -23.67 20.31 26.93
N THR A 875 -24.53 20.05 27.92
CA THR A 875 -24.69 18.71 28.48
C THR A 875 -25.20 17.74 27.43
N ALA A 876 -26.28 18.09 26.70
CA ALA A 876 -26.77 17.27 25.60
C ALA A 876 -25.73 17.09 24.48
N LEU A 877 -24.91 18.12 24.21
CA LEU A 877 -23.84 18.04 23.23
C LEU A 877 -22.75 17.03 23.62
N VAL A 878 -22.44 16.86 24.92
CA VAL A 878 -21.46 15.87 25.37
C VAL A 878 -21.92 14.46 25.02
N ASP A 879 -23.16 14.12 25.40
CA ASP A 879 -23.72 12.79 25.18
C ASP A 879 -23.80 12.46 23.68
N ASP A 880 -24.35 13.39 22.88
CA ASP A 880 -24.47 13.22 21.43
C ASP A 880 -23.11 13.10 20.74
N ALA A 881 -22.11 13.87 21.17
CA ALA A 881 -20.77 13.81 20.58
C ALA A 881 -19.99 12.54 20.95
N GLU A 882 -20.28 11.93 22.11
CA GLU A 882 -19.72 10.63 22.48
C GLU A 882 -20.34 9.49 21.69
N GLU A 883 -21.67 9.50 21.51
CA GLU A 883 -22.40 8.50 20.71
C GLU A 883 -21.97 8.55 19.24
N GLN A 884 -21.73 9.75 18.70
CA GLN A 884 -21.37 9.96 17.30
C GLN A 884 -19.85 9.96 17.03
N HIS A 885 -19.04 9.46 17.97
CA HIS A 885 -17.58 9.34 17.82
C HIS A 885 -16.90 10.67 17.41
N THR A 886 -17.41 11.79 17.89
CA THR A 886 -16.85 13.14 17.71
C THR A 886 -16.39 13.68 19.07
N ARG A 887 -15.64 12.86 19.80
CA ARG A 887 -15.25 13.11 21.21
C ARG A 887 -14.39 14.35 21.38
N LEU A 888 -13.78 14.85 20.31
CA LEU A 888 -13.10 16.14 20.28
C LEU A 888 -14.04 17.29 20.75
N VAL A 889 -15.26 17.35 20.21
CA VAL A 889 -16.27 18.38 20.56
C VAL A 889 -16.83 18.14 21.97
N ALA A 890 -16.99 16.87 22.36
CA ALA A 890 -17.36 16.52 23.74
C ALA A 890 -16.33 17.06 24.75
N GLY A 891 -15.04 17.00 24.41
CA GLY A 891 -13.95 17.62 25.18
C GLY A 891 -14.11 19.13 25.34
N TRP A 892 -14.47 19.85 24.27
CA TRP A 892 -14.72 21.29 24.31
C TRP A 892 -15.89 21.63 25.22
N ALA A 893 -17.00 20.90 25.09
CA ALA A 893 -18.21 21.09 25.88
C ALA A 893 -17.96 20.80 27.37
N ARG A 894 -17.26 19.70 27.70
CA ARG A 894 -16.85 19.37 29.08
C ARG A 894 -15.97 20.46 29.70
N SER A 895 -14.97 20.95 28.96
CA SER A 895 -14.08 22.01 29.45
C SER A 895 -14.87 23.29 29.75
N THR A 896 -15.80 23.68 28.87
CA THR A 896 -16.68 24.82 29.10
C THR A 896 -17.62 24.60 30.31
N LEU A 897 -18.25 23.43 30.43
CA LEU A 897 -19.09 23.09 31.58
C LEU A 897 -18.30 23.12 32.90
N ALA A 898 -17.07 22.60 32.93
CA ALA A 898 -16.21 22.64 34.10
C ALA A 898 -15.91 24.08 34.54
N ARG A 899 -15.62 24.98 33.58
CA ARG A 899 -15.43 26.42 33.84
C ARG A 899 -16.70 27.08 34.39
N LEU A 900 -17.88 26.69 33.90
CA LEU A 900 -19.16 27.18 34.41
C LEU A 900 -19.50 26.63 35.81
N GLY A 901 -19.11 25.38 36.11
CA GLY A 901 -19.38 24.71 37.39
C GLY A 901 -18.51 25.19 38.56
N ALA A 902 -17.34 25.77 38.29
CA ALA A 902 -16.40 26.27 39.30
C ALA A 902 -16.89 27.50 40.12
N GLY A 903 -18.10 28.00 39.85
CA GLY A 903 -18.78 29.03 40.65
C GLY A 903 -18.41 30.46 40.26
N GLY A 904 -19.42 31.26 39.91
CA GLY A 904 -19.25 32.64 39.48
C GLY A 904 -18.83 33.60 40.60
N HIS A 905 -17.88 34.47 40.26
CA HIS A 905 -18.03 35.90 40.48
C HIS A 905 -18.00 36.54 39.09
N GLY A 906 -19.06 37.28 38.75
CA GLY A 906 -18.96 38.27 37.69
C GLY A 906 -17.90 39.31 38.06
N SER A 907 -17.31 39.89 37.01
CA SER A 907 -16.19 40.85 37.00
C SER A 907 -14.82 40.27 37.39
N ASP A 908 -14.08 39.76 36.40
CA ASP A 908 -12.61 39.98 36.26
C ASP A 908 -12.10 39.46 34.89
N ASP A 909 -12.85 39.70 33.81
CA ASP A 909 -12.30 39.70 32.43
C ASP A 909 -11.67 41.07 32.08
N ASP A 910 -11.55 41.97 33.07
CA ASP A 910 -10.82 43.23 32.90
C ASP A 910 -9.35 43.05 33.33
N ALA A 911 -8.46 43.04 32.33
CA ALA A 911 -7.01 43.25 32.41
C ALA A 911 -6.12 42.20 33.12
N GLY A 912 -5.65 41.22 32.34
CA GLY A 912 -4.29 40.65 32.47
C GLY A 912 -4.03 39.73 33.68
N ALA A 913 -4.08 38.42 33.44
CA ALA A 913 -3.48 37.35 34.25
C ALA A 913 -3.95 37.14 35.72
N GLY A 914 -4.94 37.88 36.25
CA GLY A 914 -5.38 37.68 37.64
C GLY A 914 -4.28 37.94 38.68
N LEU A 915 -3.29 38.76 38.31
CA LEU A 915 -2.19 39.16 39.18
C LEU A 915 -2.66 40.28 40.10
N THR A 916 -2.41 40.14 41.41
CA THR A 916 -2.60 41.25 42.35
C THR A 916 -1.70 42.43 41.98
N PRO A 917 -2.03 43.68 42.36
CA PRO A 917 -1.18 44.84 42.10
C PRO A 917 0.27 44.62 42.54
N ARG A 918 0.45 43.89 43.65
CA ARG A 918 1.76 43.54 44.19
C ARG A 918 2.51 42.50 43.37
N GLU A 919 1.81 41.54 42.78
CA GLU A 919 2.40 40.56 41.88
C GLU A 919 2.78 41.18 40.53
N ARG A 920 2.04 42.21 40.06
CA ARG A 920 2.39 42.97 38.85
C ARG A 920 3.69 43.77 39.03
N GLU A 921 3.87 44.46 40.17
CA GLU A 921 5.14 45.09 40.52
C GLU A 921 6.31 44.09 40.60
N VAL A 922 6.07 42.89 41.15
CA VAL A 922 7.11 41.86 41.20
C VAL A 922 7.43 41.33 39.80
N LEU A 923 6.44 41.19 38.92
CA LEU A 923 6.61 40.76 37.53
C LEU A 923 7.41 41.77 36.70
N GLU A 924 7.16 43.07 36.87
CA GLU A 924 7.97 44.15 36.29
C GLU A 924 9.45 44.00 36.66
N LEU A 925 9.74 43.76 37.93
CA LEU A 925 11.12 43.57 38.40
C LEU A 925 11.73 42.24 37.94
N ILE A 926 10.92 41.20 37.70
CA ILE A 926 11.38 39.96 37.04
C ILE A 926 11.78 40.26 35.59
N ALA A 927 11.02 41.07 34.87
CA ALA A 927 11.31 41.46 33.49
C ALA A 927 12.56 42.34 33.37
N GLU A 928 12.87 43.15 34.37
CA GLU A 928 14.14 43.87 34.51
C GLU A 928 15.34 42.96 34.86
N GLY A 929 15.12 41.66 35.11
CA GLY A 929 16.18 40.68 35.40
C GLY A 929 16.60 40.61 36.87
N LEU A 930 15.82 41.17 37.81
CA LEU A 930 16.19 41.20 39.22
C LEU A 930 15.99 39.84 39.91
N THR A 931 16.93 39.50 40.78
CA THR A 931 16.87 38.33 41.68
C THR A 931 15.91 38.56 42.86
N ASN A 932 15.48 37.50 43.54
CA ASN A 932 14.60 37.60 44.73
C ASN A 932 15.16 38.52 45.83
N VAL A 933 16.49 38.55 45.98
CA VAL A 933 17.15 39.43 46.95
C VAL A 933 16.99 40.90 46.56
N GLN A 934 17.22 41.22 45.28
CA GLN A 934 17.10 42.57 44.75
C GLN A 934 15.63 43.04 44.72
N ILE A 935 14.69 42.16 44.37
CA ILE A 935 13.25 42.44 44.45
C ILE A 935 12.84 42.74 45.89
N GLY A 936 13.31 41.93 46.85
CA GLY A 936 13.06 42.15 48.27
C GLY A 936 13.58 43.52 48.75
N GLN A 937 14.77 43.90 48.33
CA GLN A 937 15.35 45.21 48.64
C GLN A 937 14.57 46.37 48.01
N ARG A 938 14.15 46.24 46.74
CA ARG A 938 13.40 47.27 46.00
C ARG A 938 12.01 47.51 46.57
N LEU A 939 11.34 46.44 46.99
CA LEU A 939 9.96 46.46 47.47
C LEU A 939 9.84 46.50 49.00
N PHE A 940 10.96 46.59 49.72
CA PHE A 940 11.04 46.57 51.19
C PHE A 940 10.37 45.33 51.82
N ILE A 941 10.58 44.15 51.22
CA ILE A 941 10.09 42.85 51.71
C ILE A 941 11.23 41.84 51.85
N SER A 942 11.02 40.74 52.57
CA SER A 942 12.05 39.70 52.69
C SER A 942 12.28 38.99 51.34
N PRO A 943 13.51 38.50 51.04
CA PRO A 943 13.77 37.68 49.85
C PRO A 943 12.88 36.43 49.78
N LYS A 944 12.47 35.89 50.94
CA LYS A 944 11.54 34.76 51.03
C LYS A 944 10.14 35.16 50.57
N THR A 945 9.65 36.34 50.94
CA THR A 945 8.37 36.89 50.48
C THR A 945 8.38 37.16 48.98
N ALA A 946 9.47 37.73 48.44
CA ALA A 946 9.64 37.90 47.00
C ALA A 946 9.62 36.55 46.25
N SER A 947 10.24 35.51 46.82
CA SER A 947 10.18 34.16 46.25
C SER A 947 8.76 33.58 46.21
N VAL A 948 7.94 33.84 47.23
CA VAL A 948 6.53 33.38 47.26
C VAL A 948 5.72 34.10 46.17
N HIS A 949 5.91 35.41 46.01
CA HIS A 949 5.28 36.14 44.91
C HIS A 949 5.72 35.63 43.55
N VAL A 950 7.01 35.36 43.33
CA VAL A 950 7.49 34.77 42.07
C VAL A 950 6.85 33.40 41.82
N SER A 951 6.80 32.52 42.81
CA SER A 951 6.15 31.22 42.64
C SER A 951 4.65 31.35 42.34
N SER A 952 3.96 32.28 43.00
CA SER A 952 2.55 32.60 42.72
C SER A 952 2.37 33.14 41.30
N ILE A 953 3.24 34.04 40.85
CA ILE A 953 3.26 34.60 39.50
C ILE A 953 3.48 33.51 38.46
N LEU A 954 4.48 32.64 38.63
CA LEU A 954 4.73 31.52 37.72
C LEU A 954 3.52 30.59 37.62
N ALA A 955 2.89 30.27 38.76
CA ALA A 955 1.69 29.43 38.80
C ALA A 955 0.48 30.10 38.11
N LYS A 956 0.24 31.39 38.35
CA LYS A 956 -0.86 32.15 37.74
C LYS A 956 -0.65 32.40 36.24
N LEU A 957 0.60 32.58 35.82
CA LEU A 957 0.97 32.77 34.42
C LEU A 957 1.14 31.45 33.65
N GLY A 958 1.21 30.30 34.32
CA GLY A 958 1.57 29.02 33.69
C GLY A 958 3.03 28.99 33.17
N ALA A 959 3.89 29.88 33.66
CA ALA A 959 5.28 29.98 33.21
C ALA A 959 6.16 28.94 33.91
N ALA A 960 6.93 28.16 33.14
CA ALA A 960 7.84 27.15 33.67
C ALA A 960 9.05 27.77 34.38
N ASN A 961 9.41 29.01 34.03
CA ASN A 961 10.53 29.72 34.62
C ASN A 961 10.37 31.26 34.53
N ARG A 962 11.29 31.98 35.19
CA ARG A 962 11.29 33.45 35.23
C ARG A 962 11.49 34.11 33.86
N ALA A 963 12.23 33.47 32.96
CA ALA A 963 12.49 34.03 31.63
C ALA A 963 11.20 34.03 30.79
N GLU A 964 10.39 32.99 30.93
CA GLU A 964 9.07 32.90 30.29
C GLU A 964 8.08 33.92 30.87
N ALA A 965 8.09 34.13 32.20
CA ALA A 965 7.30 35.20 32.82
C ALA A 965 7.76 36.61 32.38
N ALA A 966 9.06 36.83 32.22
CA ALA A 966 9.60 38.08 31.69
C ALA A 966 9.20 38.32 30.22
N ALA A 967 9.25 37.28 29.39
CA ALA A 967 8.80 37.34 28.00
C ALA A 967 7.30 37.64 27.89
N TRP A 968 6.49 37.06 28.79
CA TRP A 968 5.07 37.35 28.91
C TRP A 968 4.82 38.83 29.22
N PHE A 969 5.54 39.41 30.18
CA PHE A 969 5.42 40.83 30.54
C PHE A 969 5.82 41.76 29.37
N ALA A 970 6.89 41.43 28.65
CA ALA A 970 7.34 42.20 27.48
C ALA A 970 6.29 42.20 26.35
N ALA A 971 5.56 41.09 26.17
CA ALA A 971 4.49 40.97 25.17
C ALA A 971 3.18 41.68 25.59
N GLU A 972 2.97 41.93 26.87
CA GLU A 972 1.83 42.69 27.39
C GLU A 972 2.09 44.21 27.33
N GLY A 973 3.33 44.65 27.61
CA GLY A 973 3.73 46.06 27.58
C GLY A 973 3.66 46.73 26.20
N THR A 974 3.74 45.96 25.11
CA THR A 974 3.51 46.44 23.74
C THR A 974 2.03 46.73 23.43
N ARG A 975 1.07 46.19 24.20
CA ARG A 975 -0.37 46.44 24.03
C ARG A 975 -0.88 47.72 24.68
N SER A 976 -0.16 48.27 25.67
CA SER A 976 -0.59 49.47 26.40
C SER A 976 -0.06 50.78 25.79
N ARG A 977 0.73 50.70 24.71
CA ARG A 977 1.32 51.86 23.99
C ARG A 977 0.90 51.96 22.51
N ALA A 978 0.06 51.04 22.04
CA ALA A 978 -0.68 51.13 20.79
C ALA A 978 -2.14 51.42 21.13
#